data_AF-U2E5H7-F1
#
_entry.id   AF-U2E5H7-F1
#
_cell.length_a   1.000
_cell.length_b   1.000
_cell.length_c   1.000
_cell.angle_alpha   90.00
_cell.angle_beta   90.00
_cell.angle_gamma   90.00
#
_symmetry.space_group_name_H-M   'P 1'
#
loop_
_entity.id
_entity.type
_entity.pdbx_description
1 polymer ?
#
loop_
_entity_poly.entity_id
_entity_poly.type
_entity_poly.pdbx_seq_one_letter_code
_entity_poly.pdbx_strand_id
1 'polypeptide(L)'
;MNPEEYRDMSATKVITADTYDDDGFPIDMGLMDPRLGVIDPGLECKTCGKHSGSCNGHFGHIELAAPVIHVGFSKLIRRLLRGTCRECSRLTAVDGSKYTDGDGNVDLEAASAAAEDKKREFKEELRRARELSNDPSDVLKSAIRQARSASRCPHCGEKQFDVKHEKPTTYYEIIEVPHAELAERLSMAMDPPEGEPVTPDELEEATDGAFDAGRIRELLSDTYRPDRNDIPALQEIGSALHRFNDLEEHLGDELEIESPSSYLLEEDMDKLMPSDIRDWFEEIPDDDLEAIGVNPETSRPEWMVLTVLPVPPVTARPSITLDNGQRSEDDLTHKLVDIIRINQRFMENREAGAPQLIIEDLWELLQYHVTTFMDNEISGTPPARHRSGRPLKTLSQRLKGKEGRFRGSLSGKRVNFSARTVISPDPTLSLNEVGVPDRVASEMTQTMNVNERNLAEARQYVANGPESHPGANYVRRPDGRRLKVTEKNCEELAEKVEPGWEVARHLLDGDIVIFNRQPSLHRMSIMAHEVVVMPYKTFRLNTVVCPPYNADFDGDEMNMHALQNEEARAEARVLMRVQEQLLSPRFGENIIGAIQDHITAVYLLTNQNPTFNETQALDLLRATNVDELPEPDGEEDGRAYWTGRSIFSELLPDDLDLEFTSEAGDDVVIEDGQLLDGTIDDSAVGAFGGEIVDTIAKVYDKTRARIFINEVSTLAVRTIMHFGFSIGIDDESIPPAAVEQVDEAIESAYDRVQELIETYEAGELESLPGRTVDETLEMKIMQTLGQARDSAGDIAEDHFASDNPAVVMADSGARGSMLNLTQMAGAVGQQAVRGERINRGYEDRTLSHFEANDLSAEAHGFVEHSYREGLGPKEFFFHAMGGREGLVDTAVRTSKSGYLQRRLINALHELETQYDGTVRDSSDTVIQFEFGEDGTSPVRVSSSEDHDVDVESIADRIVEAEFENDTEKAEFLGREERPTNLSEHADEWWHAEAGD
;
A
#
# COMPACT_ATOMS: atom_id res chain seq x y z
N MET A 1 26.98 11.93 -15.14
CA MET A 1 27.04 13.12 -16.00
C MET A 1 28.49 13.48 -16.19
N ASN A 2 28.80 13.95 -17.39
CA ASN A 2 30.14 14.36 -17.75
C ASN A 2 30.56 15.57 -16.90
N PRO A 3 31.79 15.61 -16.35
CA PRO A 3 32.31 16.79 -15.66
C PRO A 3 32.19 18.10 -16.45
N GLU A 4 32.30 18.06 -17.78
CA GLU A 4 32.13 19.24 -18.64
C GLU A 4 30.69 19.77 -18.63
N GLU A 5 29.69 18.88 -18.65
CA GLU A 5 28.28 19.27 -18.53
C GLU A 5 28.01 20.01 -17.22
N TYR A 6 28.63 19.57 -16.11
CA TYR A 6 28.50 20.28 -14.83
C TYR A 6 29.09 21.70 -14.88
N ARG A 7 30.19 21.89 -15.62
CA ARG A 7 30.80 23.22 -15.77
C ARG A 7 29.94 24.11 -16.66
N ASP A 8 29.40 23.58 -17.74
CA ASP A 8 28.53 24.32 -18.68
C ASP A 8 27.18 24.68 -18.06
N MET A 9 26.61 23.81 -17.24
CA MET A 9 25.37 24.08 -16.49
C MET A 9 25.56 25.09 -15.35
N SER A 10 26.79 25.29 -14.90
CA SER A 10 27.10 26.07 -13.72
C SER A 10 27.13 27.57 -14.00
N ALA A 11 26.35 28.33 -13.23
CA ALA A 11 26.32 29.79 -13.32
C ALA A 11 27.57 30.45 -12.69
N THR A 12 28.19 29.79 -11.70
CA THR A 12 29.38 30.31 -11.04
C THR A 12 30.16 29.19 -10.35
N LYS A 13 31.49 29.35 -10.30
CA LYS A 13 32.37 28.49 -9.51
C LYS A 13 32.31 28.93 -8.04
N VAL A 14 32.05 27.98 -7.14
CA VAL A 14 32.04 28.23 -5.70
C VAL A 14 33.41 27.93 -5.12
N ILE A 15 33.99 28.92 -4.46
CA ILE A 15 35.36 28.85 -3.92
C ILE A 15 35.35 29.11 -2.42
N THR A 16 34.56 30.07 -1.93
CA THR A 16 34.59 30.47 -0.51
C THR A 16 33.59 29.66 0.32
N ALA A 17 34.03 29.28 1.53
CA ALA A 17 33.21 28.50 2.47
C ALA A 17 32.26 29.38 3.30
N ASP A 18 32.50 30.68 3.38
CA ASP A 18 31.66 31.62 4.13
C ASP A 18 30.40 31.99 3.33
N THR A 19 29.26 32.11 4.01
CA THR A 19 27.95 32.33 3.36
C THR A 19 27.62 33.81 3.21
N TYR A 20 27.75 34.59 4.28
CA TYR A 20 27.44 36.02 4.35
C TYR A 20 28.62 36.80 4.94
N ASP A 21 28.76 38.06 4.55
CA ASP A 21 29.70 38.99 5.15
C ASP A 21 29.21 39.55 6.50
N ASP A 22 30.05 40.35 7.16
CA ASP A 22 29.73 40.96 8.46
C ASP A 22 28.52 41.92 8.40
N ASP A 23 28.20 42.44 7.21
CA ASP A 23 27.06 43.33 6.95
C ASP A 23 25.78 42.54 6.60
N GLY A 24 25.85 41.21 6.51
CA GLY A 24 24.73 40.32 6.24
C GLY A 24 24.38 40.17 4.76
N PHE A 25 25.25 40.59 3.84
CA PHE A 25 25.09 40.38 2.40
C PHE A 25 25.77 39.08 1.95
N PRO A 26 25.21 38.40 0.93
CA PRO A 26 25.83 37.19 0.41
C PRO A 26 27.19 37.49 -0.26
N ILE A 27 28.17 36.62 0.00
CA ILE A 27 29.54 36.76 -0.54
C ILE A 27 29.59 36.27 -1.99
N ASP A 28 30.25 37.03 -2.87
CA ASP A 28 30.51 36.63 -4.26
C ASP A 28 31.43 35.38 -4.32
N MET A 29 31.14 34.44 -5.22
CA MET A 29 31.78 33.11 -5.30
C MET A 29 31.63 32.24 -4.04
N GLY A 30 30.72 32.60 -3.13
CA GLY A 30 30.34 31.81 -1.96
C GLY A 30 29.11 30.92 -2.20
N LEU A 31 28.71 30.18 -1.17
CA LEU A 31 27.58 29.24 -1.25
C LEU A 31 26.20 29.90 -1.38
N MET A 32 26.11 31.20 -1.09
CA MET A 32 24.90 32.02 -1.19
C MET A 32 25.00 33.08 -2.31
N ASP A 33 25.94 32.94 -3.25
CA ASP A 33 26.14 33.88 -4.37
C ASP A 33 24.80 34.13 -5.11
N PRO A 34 24.38 35.40 -5.32
CA PRO A 34 23.13 35.73 -6.02
C PRO A 34 23.02 35.17 -7.45
N ARG A 35 24.13 34.74 -8.05
CA ARG A 35 24.14 34.01 -9.34
C ARG A 35 23.50 32.61 -9.23
N LEU A 36 23.52 31.99 -8.05
CA LEU A 36 22.91 30.69 -7.78
C LEU A 36 21.40 30.77 -7.50
N GLY A 37 20.87 32.00 -7.40
CA GLY A 37 19.47 32.28 -7.10
C GLY A 37 19.31 33.21 -5.89
N VAL A 38 18.10 33.72 -5.70
CA VAL A 38 17.77 34.63 -4.60
C VAL A 38 16.56 34.12 -3.81
N ILE A 39 16.66 34.20 -2.48
CA ILE A 39 15.58 33.87 -1.55
C ILE A 39 15.05 35.12 -0.85
N ASP A 40 15.90 36.11 -0.60
CA ASP A 40 15.49 37.36 0.05
C ASP A 40 14.65 38.22 -0.92
N PRO A 41 13.46 38.71 -0.51
CA PRO A 41 12.53 39.44 -1.38
C PRO A 41 13.10 40.70 -2.03
N GLY A 42 14.10 41.33 -1.41
CA GLY A 42 14.72 42.57 -1.88
C GLY A 42 15.86 42.38 -2.89
N LEU A 43 16.28 41.13 -3.15
CA LEU A 43 17.39 40.83 -4.05
C LEU A 43 16.88 40.38 -5.42
N GLU A 44 17.68 40.68 -6.45
CA GLU A 44 17.47 40.23 -7.82
C GLU A 44 18.57 39.22 -8.18
N CYS A 45 18.20 38.14 -8.85
CA CYS A 45 19.17 37.13 -9.28
C CYS A 45 20.09 37.70 -10.36
N LYS A 46 21.41 37.67 -10.13
CA LYS A 46 22.43 38.14 -11.09
C LYS A 46 22.46 37.33 -12.39
N THR A 47 21.86 36.14 -12.42
CA THR A 47 21.86 35.23 -13.60
C THR A 47 20.60 35.38 -14.45
N CYS A 48 19.41 35.46 -13.85
CA CYS A 48 18.14 35.53 -14.61
C CYS A 48 17.37 36.84 -14.48
N GLY A 49 17.80 37.78 -13.62
CA GLY A 49 17.12 39.07 -13.41
C GLY A 49 15.75 38.97 -12.74
N LYS A 50 15.39 37.79 -12.19
CA LYS A 50 14.12 37.57 -11.51
C LYS A 50 14.26 37.71 -10.00
N HIS A 51 13.20 38.17 -9.35
CA HIS A 51 13.08 38.23 -7.89
C HIS A 51 12.74 36.87 -7.26
N SER A 52 12.81 36.83 -5.92
CA SER A 52 12.37 35.69 -5.11
C SER A 52 10.95 35.26 -5.47
N GLY A 53 10.74 33.95 -5.66
CA GLY A 53 9.48 33.36 -6.11
C GLY A 53 9.31 33.20 -7.63
N SER A 54 10.03 33.97 -8.45
CA SER A 54 10.05 33.81 -9.91
C SER A 54 11.37 33.23 -10.45
N CYS A 55 12.43 33.29 -9.66
CA CYS A 55 13.71 32.64 -9.94
C CYS A 55 13.61 31.14 -9.61
N ASN A 56 13.90 30.27 -10.58
CA ASN A 56 13.93 28.81 -10.37
C ASN A 56 15.20 28.34 -9.65
N GLY A 57 16.21 29.21 -9.51
CA GLY A 57 17.55 28.88 -9.04
C GLY A 57 18.48 28.42 -10.17
N HIS A 58 19.78 28.50 -9.91
CA HIS A 58 20.84 28.13 -10.87
C HIS A 58 21.91 27.29 -10.17
N PHE A 59 22.44 26.29 -10.86
CA PHE A 59 23.47 25.43 -10.29
C PHE A 59 24.83 26.14 -10.21
N GLY A 60 25.61 25.77 -9.21
CA GLY A 60 27.02 26.10 -9.10
C GLY A 60 27.87 24.85 -9.28
N HIS A 61 29.20 24.99 -9.27
CA HIS A 61 30.09 23.83 -9.20
C HIS A 61 31.29 24.10 -8.28
N ILE A 62 31.82 23.02 -7.69
CA ILE A 62 33.08 22.98 -6.96
C ILE A 62 34.03 22.08 -7.76
N GLU A 63 35.22 22.59 -8.04
CA GLU A 63 36.31 21.78 -8.61
C GLU A 63 36.96 20.99 -7.47
N LEU A 64 36.88 19.66 -7.52
CA LEU A 64 37.50 18.82 -6.51
C LEU A 64 39.01 18.74 -6.76
N ALA A 65 39.79 18.87 -5.71
CA ALA A 65 41.24 18.89 -5.78
C ALA A 65 41.85 17.51 -6.08
N ALA A 66 41.06 16.46 -5.85
CA ALA A 66 41.37 15.06 -6.15
C ALA A 66 40.08 14.33 -6.55
N PRO A 67 40.17 13.25 -7.33
CA PRO A 67 39.03 12.40 -7.68
C PRO A 67 38.41 11.76 -6.44
N VAL A 68 37.07 11.70 -6.40
CA VAL A 68 36.29 11.17 -5.27
C VAL A 68 35.27 10.16 -5.78
N ILE A 69 35.22 8.97 -5.16
CA ILE A 69 34.29 7.91 -5.56
C ILE A 69 32.86 8.28 -5.17
N HIS A 70 31.94 8.20 -6.13
CA HIS A 70 30.52 8.36 -5.83
C HIS A 70 29.95 7.08 -5.18
N VAL A 71 29.57 7.20 -3.91
CA VAL A 71 29.13 6.07 -3.07
C VAL A 71 27.95 5.27 -3.64
N GLY A 72 27.06 5.92 -4.39
CA GLY A 72 25.90 5.28 -5.03
C GLY A 72 26.28 4.23 -6.09
N PHE A 73 27.49 4.31 -6.65
CA PHE A 73 27.97 3.39 -7.68
C PHE A 73 28.99 2.38 -7.16
N SER A 74 29.24 2.32 -5.85
CA SER A 74 30.26 1.44 -5.25
C SER A 74 30.18 -0.03 -5.71
N LYS A 75 28.97 -0.59 -5.76
CA LYS A 75 28.74 -1.95 -6.26
C LYS A 75 29.03 -2.12 -7.75
N LEU A 76 28.79 -1.08 -8.56
CA LEU A 76 28.99 -1.11 -10.01
C LEU A 76 30.48 -0.93 -10.34
N ILE A 77 31.17 -0.02 -9.66
CA ILE A 77 32.63 0.16 -9.75
C ILE A 77 33.34 -1.17 -9.45
N ARG A 78 32.98 -1.85 -8.34
CA ARG A 78 33.52 -3.18 -8.02
C ARG A 78 33.33 -4.19 -9.15
N ARG A 79 32.15 -4.16 -9.78
CA ARG A 79 31.78 -5.10 -10.84
C ARG A 79 32.57 -4.85 -12.12
N LEU A 80 32.80 -3.59 -12.47
CA LEU A 80 33.59 -3.19 -13.63
C LEU A 80 35.08 -3.52 -13.41
N LEU A 81 35.65 -3.17 -12.25
CA LEU A 81 37.04 -3.50 -11.90
C LEU A 81 37.35 -5.01 -11.95
N ARG A 82 36.34 -5.87 -11.72
CA ARG A 82 36.48 -7.34 -11.83
C ARG A 82 36.14 -7.90 -13.21
N GLY A 83 35.57 -7.09 -14.09
CA GLY A 83 35.12 -7.50 -15.42
C GLY A 83 36.02 -7.01 -16.55
N THR A 84 36.85 -6.00 -16.30
CA THR A 84 37.82 -5.46 -17.26
C THR A 84 39.23 -5.81 -16.83
N CYS A 85 40.14 -5.87 -17.80
CA CYS A 85 41.56 -6.09 -17.53
C CYS A 85 42.22 -4.80 -17.01
N ARG A 86 43.13 -4.89 -16.04
CA ARG A 86 43.90 -3.74 -15.53
C ARG A 86 44.79 -3.07 -16.58
N GLU A 87 45.50 -3.87 -17.38
CA GLU A 87 46.49 -3.34 -18.31
C GLU A 87 45.90 -2.87 -19.65
N CYS A 88 44.95 -3.62 -20.22
CA CYS A 88 44.37 -3.26 -21.52
C CYS A 88 42.95 -2.70 -21.46
N SER A 89 42.35 -2.60 -20.27
CA SER A 89 41.03 -2.01 -20.02
C SER A 89 39.86 -2.65 -20.80
N ARG A 90 40.11 -3.78 -21.48
CA ARG A 90 39.11 -4.53 -22.24
C ARG A 90 38.37 -5.53 -21.36
N LEU A 91 37.13 -5.82 -21.75
CA LEU A 91 36.25 -6.80 -21.10
C LEU A 91 36.83 -8.22 -21.20
N THR A 92 37.02 -8.89 -20.07
CA THR A 92 37.51 -10.27 -20.00
C THR A 92 36.38 -11.29 -20.26
N ALA A 93 35.67 -11.16 -21.40
CA ALA A 93 34.47 -11.95 -21.68
C ALA A 93 34.69 -13.48 -21.67
N VAL A 94 35.93 -13.93 -21.92
CA VAL A 94 36.36 -15.33 -21.81
C VAL A 94 37.68 -15.42 -21.04
N ASP A 95 37.96 -16.58 -20.45
CA ASP A 95 39.25 -16.82 -19.80
C ASP A 95 40.34 -17.13 -20.83
N GLY A 96 41.38 -16.29 -20.88
CA GLY A 96 42.52 -16.46 -21.79
C GLY A 96 43.31 -17.74 -21.54
N SER A 97 43.28 -18.28 -20.31
CA SER A 97 43.96 -19.53 -19.95
C SER A 97 43.49 -20.76 -20.77
N LYS A 98 42.29 -20.70 -21.37
CA LYS A 98 41.71 -21.78 -22.17
C LYS A 98 42.27 -21.87 -23.57
N TYR A 99 43.00 -20.85 -24.00
CA TYR A 99 43.54 -20.71 -25.34
C TYR A 99 45.04 -20.52 -25.22
N THR A 100 45.76 -21.61 -24.98
CA THR A 100 47.24 -21.58 -24.91
C THR A 100 47.85 -22.25 -26.12
N ASP A 101 49.01 -21.76 -26.54
CA ASP A 101 49.86 -22.43 -27.50
C ASP A 101 50.53 -23.67 -26.87
N GLY A 102 51.30 -24.41 -27.68
CA GLY A 102 52.03 -25.61 -27.23
C GLY A 102 53.09 -25.35 -26.16
N ASP A 103 53.42 -24.07 -25.91
CA ASP A 103 54.43 -23.59 -24.96
C ASP A 103 53.79 -22.96 -23.70
N GLY A 104 52.45 -23.00 -23.58
CA GLY A 104 51.71 -22.52 -22.40
C GLY A 104 51.44 -21.01 -22.38
N ASN A 105 51.79 -20.27 -23.43
CA ASN A 105 51.44 -18.86 -23.57
C ASN A 105 50.03 -18.70 -24.16
N VAL A 106 49.33 -17.63 -23.81
CA VAL A 106 47.98 -17.37 -24.34
C VAL A 106 48.06 -17.08 -25.84
N ASP A 107 47.34 -17.85 -26.66
CA ASP A 107 47.09 -17.56 -28.07
C ASP A 107 46.13 -16.36 -28.16
N LEU A 108 46.72 -15.16 -28.23
CA LEU A 108 46.00 -13.90 -28.22
C LEU A 108 45.06 -13.75 -29.43
N GLU A 109 45.36 -14.36 -30.57
CA GLU A 109 44.48 -14.30 -31.74
C GLU A 109 43.22 -15.12 -31.52
N ALA A 110 43.37 -16.37 -31.05
CA ALA A 110 42.24 -17.26 -30.75
C ALA A 110 41.41 -16.75 -29.56
N ALA A 111 42.07 -16.30 -28.48
CA ALA A 111 41.42 -15.81 -27.27
C ALA A 111 40.65 -14.50 -27.53
N SER A 112 41.24 -13.55 -28.27
CA SER A 112 40.57 -12.30 -28.60
C SER A 112 39.39 -12.53 -29.55
N ALA A 113 39.49 -13.45 -30.52
CA ALA A 113 38.36 -13.78 -31.39
C ALA A 113 37.18 -14.40 -30.60
N ALA A 114 37.47 -15.31 -29.67
CA ALA A 114 36.45 -15.88 -28.79
C ALA A 114 35.80 -14.84 -27.86
N ALA A 115 36.58 -13.87 -27.38
CA ALA A 115 36.05 -12.75 -26.59
C ALA A 115 35.07 -11.89 -27.41
N GLU A 116 35.41 -11.58 -28.67
CA GLU A 116 34.53 -10.80 -29.57
C GLU A 116 33.23 -11.53 -29.92
N ASP A 117 33.29 -12.85 -30.16
CA ASP A 117 32.08 -13.66 -30.37
C ASP A 117 31.15 -13.63 -29.16
N LYS A 118 31.72 -13.70 -27.95
CA LYS A 118 30.94 -13.61 -26.70
C LYS A 118 30.35 -12.22 -26.48
N LYS A 119 31.07 -11.15 -26.83
CA LYS A 119 30.53 -9.78 -26.80
C LYS A 119 29.31 -9.64 -27.70
N ARG A 120 29.35 -10.22 -28.91
CA ARG A 120 28.20 -10.22 -29.83
C ARG A 120 26.99 -10.94 -29.23
N GLU A 121 27.20 -12.08 -28.59
CA GLU A 121 26.15 -12.82 -27.89
C GLU A 121 25.49 -11.96 -26.79
N PHE A 122 26.27 -11.26 -25.96
CA PHE A 122 25.72 -10.37 -24.95
C PHE A 122 24.92 -9.20 -25.55
N LYS A 123 25.37 -8.63 -26.68
CA LYS A 123 24.62 -7.58 -27.39
C LYS A 123 23.27 -8.10 -27.90
N GLU A 124 23.22 -9.32 -28.42
CA GLU A 124 21.98 -9.97 -28.86
C GLU A 124 21.04 -10.28 -27.69
N GLU A 125 21.58 -10.81 -26.57
CA GLU A 125 20.82 -11.04 -25.34
C GLU A 125 20.22 -9.74 -24.80
N LEU A 126 20.99 -8.65 -24.84
CA LEU A 126 20.55 -7.34 -24.36
C LEU A 126 19.46 -6.74 -25.25
N ARG A 127 19.57 -6.92 -26.57
CA ARG A 127 18.52 -6.53 -27.51
C ARG A 127 17.24 -7.33 -27.26
N ARG A 128 17.36 -8.65 -27.10
CA ARG A 128 16.23 -9.53 -26.80
C ARG A 128 15.60 -9.21 -25.45
N ALA A 129 16.40 -8.90 -24.43
CA ALA A 129 15.90 -8.48 -23.13
C ALA A 129 15.07 -7.19 -23.25
N ARG A 130 15.54 -6.21 -24.02
CA ARG A 130 14.80 -4.97 -24.31
C ARG A 130 13.51 -5.22 -25.10
N GLU A 131 13.54 -6.11 -26.10
CA GLU A 131 12.34 -6.47 -26.89
C GLU A 131 11.28 -7.21 -26.06
N LEU A 132 11.71 -7.96 -25.04
CA LEU A 132 10.84 -8.68 -24.11
C LEU A 132 10.54 -7.90 -22.82
N SER A 133 10.94 -6.63 -22.73
CA SER A 133 10.80 -5.79 -21.52
C SER A 133 11.41 -6.41 -20.24
N ASN A 134 12.40 -7.29 -20.39
CA ASN A 134 13.16 -7.86 -19.28
C ASN A 134 14.23 -6.88 -18.77
N ASP A 135 14.64 -7.01 -17.50
CA ASP A 135 15.67 -6.15 -16.90
C ASP A 135 17.04 -6.32 -17.61
N PRO A 136 17.56 -5.28 -18.30
CA PRO A 136 18.86 -5.34 -18.96
C PRO A 136 20.03 -5.59 -17.98
N SER A 137 19.84 -5.34 -16.69
CA SER A 137 20.86 -5.54 -15.66
C SER A 137 21.23 -7.02 -15.44
N ASP A 138 20.39 -7.94 -15.88
CA ASP A 138 20.67 -9.38 -15.78
C ASP A 138 21.73 -9.83 -16.76
N VAL A 139 21.76 -9.26 -17.97
CA VAL A 139 22.83 -9.49 -18.96
C VAL A 139 24.16 -8.96 -18.41
N LEU A 140 24.16 -7.75 -17.84
CA LEU A 140 25.34 -7.17 -17.16
C LEU A 140 25.87 -8.11 -16.05
N LYS A 141 24.98 -8.61 -15.17
CA LYS A 141 25.37 -9.53 -14.08
C LYS A 141 25.93 -10.84 -14.64
N SER A 142 25.37 -11.36 -15.71
CA SER A 142 25.83 -12.59 -16.38
C SER A 142 27.23 -12.38 -16.98
N ALA A 143 27.42 -11.31 -17.75
CA ALA A 143 28.68 -10.95 -18.37
C ALA A 143 29.80 -10.77 -17.33
N ILE A 144 29.54 -10.05 -16.23
CA ILE A 144 30.53 -9.86 -15.16
C ILE A 144 30.84 -11.16 -14.40
N ARG A 145 29.85 -12.04 -14.20
CA ARG A 145 30.12 -13.34 -13.54
C ARG A 145 31.08 -14.19 -14.37
N GLN A 146 30.92 -14.18 -15.69
CA GLN A 146 31.82 -14.87 -16.60
C GLN A 146 33.19 -14.19 -16.61
N ALA A 147 33.22 -12.87 -16.72
CA ALA A 147 34.46 -12.10 -16.74
C ALA A 147 35.30 -12.24 -15.47
N ARG A 148 34.64 -12.33 -14.30
CA ARG A 148 35.29 -12.60 -13.02
C ARG A 148 36.02 -13.95 -12.97
N SER A 149 35.57 -14.94 -13.74
CA SER A 149 36.20 -16.27 -13.75
C SER A 149 37.48 -16.32 -14.59
N ALA A 150 37.81 -15.25 -15.33
CA ALA A 150 39.01 -15.19 -16.14
C ALA A 150 40.25 -15.03 -15.24
N SER A 151 41.20 -15.95 -15.37
CA SER A 151 42.49 -15.92 -14.68
C SER A 151 43.55 -15.15 -15.49
N ARG A 152 43.43 -15.17 -16.82
CA ARG A 152 44.27 -14.41 -17.75
C ARG A 152 43.43 -13.61 -18.73
N CYS A 153 43.91 -12.43 -19.09
CA CYS A 153 43.25 -11.58 -20.08
C CYS A 153 43.29 -12.23 -21.48
N PRO A 154 42.16 -12.33 -22.20
CA PRO A 154 42.14 -12.86 -23.57
C PRO A 154 42.74 -11.91 -24.61
N HIS A 155 43.02 -10.65 -24.25
CA HIS A 155 43.51 -9.63 -25.19
C HIS A 155 45.00 -9.31 -25.02
N CYS A 156 45.52 -9.29 -23.80
CA CYS A 156 46.94 -9.03 -23.53
C CYS A 156 47.68 -10.15 -22.79
N GLY A 157 46.99 -11.21 -22.36
CA GLY A 157 47.60 -12.36 -21.67
C GLY A 157 47.94 -12.14 -20.19
N GLU A 158 47.74 -10.92 -19.68
CA GLU A 158 48.09 -10.52 -18.30
C GLU A 158 47.25 -11.25 -17.24
N LYS A 159 47.89 -11.61 -16.11
CA LYS A 159 47.23 -12.26 -14.97
C LYS A 159 46.22 -11.30 -14.35
N GLN A 160 45.00 -11.79 -14.09
CA GLN A 160 43.95 -11.00 -13.45
C GLN A 160 43.94 -11.27 -11.95
N PHE A 161 43.89 -10.21 -11.15
CA PHE A 161 43.80 -10.26 -9.71
C PHE A 161 42.35 -10.02 -9.24
N ASP A 162 41.92 -10.66 -8.15
CA ASP A 162 40.59 -10.35 -7.60
C ASP A 162 40.62 -9.01 -6.86
N VAL A 163 39.54 -8.24 -6.98
CA VAL A 163 39.42 -6.93 -6.34
C VAL A 163 38.48 -7.02 -5.14
N LYS A 164 39.01 -6.89 -3.92
CA LYS A 164 38.23 -6.81 -2.69
C LYS A 164 37.65 -5.41 -2.51
N HIS A 165 36.42 -5.33 -2.00
CA HIS A 165 35.76 -4.06 -1.71
C HIS A 165 35.42 -3.99 -0.23
N GLU A 166 36.05 -3.05 0.47
CA GLU A 166 35.76 -2.70 1.84
C GLU A 166 34.77 -1.53 1.85
N LYS A 167 33.61 -1.75 2.48
CA LYS A 167 32.57 -0.72 2.53
C LYS A 167 33.09 0.46 3.37
N PRO A 168 32.90 1.71 2.92
CA PRO A 168 31.89 2.13 1.94
C PRO A 168 32.40 2.41 0.52
N THR A 169 33.68 2.73 0.36
CA THR A 169 34.25 3.21 -0.91
C THR A 169 35.71 2.81 -1.15
N THR A 170 36.24 1.83 -0.39
CA THR A 170 37.65 1.43 -0.49
C THR A 170 37.78 0.13 -1.28
N TYR A 171 38.75 0.07 -2.19
CA TYR A 171 39.01 -1.08 -3.05
C TYR A 171 40.46 -1.51 -2.87
N TYR A 172 40.66 -2.82 -2.78
CA TYR A 172 41.98 -3.42 -2.75
C TYR A 172 42.08 -4.46 -3.85
N GLU A 173 43.22 -4.50 -4.52
CA GLU A 173 43.60 -5.57 -5.40
C GLU A 173 44.38 -6.61 -4.60
N ILE A 174 43.97 -7.87 -4.69
CA ILE A 174 44.63 -8.97 -3.99
C ILE A 174 45.79 -9.42 -4.88
N ILE A 175 47.00 -9.04 -4.49
CA ILE A 175 48.23 -9.43 -5.15
C ILE A 175 48.94 -10.48 -4.31
N GLU A 176 49.65 -11.39 -4.97
CA GLU A 176 50.56 -12.31 -4.30
C GLU A 176 51.88 -11.57 -4.03
N VAL A 177 52.40 -11.66 -2.82
CA VAL A 177 53.73 -11.16 -2.46
C VAL A 177 54.55 -12.29 -1.82
N PRO A 178 55.89 -12.23 -1.83
CA PRO A 178 56.70 -13.19 -1.10
C PRO A 178 56.35 -13.20 0.39
N HIS A 179 56.18 -14.39 0.96
CA HIS A 179 55.78 -14.54 2.36
C HIS A 179 56.75 -13.81 3.31
N ALA A 180 56.24 -13.17 4.37
CA ALA A 180 57.06 -12.45 5.35
C ALA A 180 58.22 -13.29 5.93
N GLU A 181 58.00 -14.59 6.08
CA GLU A 181 58.95 -15.62 6.57
C GLU A 181 59.42 -16.57 5.45
N LEU A 182 59.70 -16.04 4.26
CA LEU A 182 60.06 -16.82 3.06
C LEU A 182 61.21 -17.82 3.30
N ALA A 183 62.30 -17.39 3.95
CA ALA A 183 63.49 -18.23 4.15
C ALA A 183 63.22 -19.46 5.04
N GLU A 184 62.39 -19.28 6.08
CA GLU A 184 62.02 -20.33 7.02
C GLU A 184 61.11 -21.37 6.34
N ARG A 185 60.09 -20.90 5.61
CA ARG A 185 59.22 -21.77 4.81
C ARG A 185 59.98 -22.54 3.74
N LEU A 186 60.86 -21.87 3.01
CA LEU A 186 61.69 -22.52 1.99
C LEU A 186 62.59 -23.61 2.61
N SER A 187 63.19 -23.35 3.78
CA SER A 187 63.99 -24.34 4.49
C SER A 187 63.16 -25.55 4.95
N MET A 188 61.96 -25.32 5.48
CA MET A 188 61.07 -26.40 5.94
C MET A 188 60.57 -27.27 4.79
N ALA A 189 60.27 -26.68 3.63
CA ALA A 189 59.86 -27.42 2.45
C ALA A 189 61.01 -28.19 1.77
N MET A 190 62.25 -27.70 1.89
CA MET A 190 63.43 -28.38 1.38
C MET A 190 63.90 -29.55 2.25
N ASP A 191 63.68 -29.50 3.57
CA ASP A 191 64.07 -30.57 4.51
C ASP A 191 62.90 -30.91 5.46
N PRO A 192 61.82 -31.53 4.95
CA PRO A 192 60.65 -31.86 5.75
C PRO A 192 60.94 -33.03 6.72
N PRO A 193 60.30 -33.10 7.91
CA PRO A 193 60.61 -34.08 8.95
C PRO A 193 60.50 -35.55 8.53
N GLU A 194 59.61 -35.86 7.59
CA GLU A 194 59.32 -37.22 7.11
C GLU A 194 59.61 -37.45 5.61
N GLY A 195 60.20 -36.46 4.90
CA GLY A 195 60.53 -36.53 3.47
C GLY A 195 62.04 -36.54 3.14
N GLU A 196 62.40 -36.58 1.85
CA GLU A 196 63.81 -36.56 1.42
C GLU A 196 64.32 -35.11 1.28
N PRO A 197 65.51 -34.77 1.84
CA PRO A 197 66.04 -33.42 1.72
C PRO A 197 66.37 -33.08 0.26
N VAL A 198 65.79 -31.99 -0.25
CA VAL A 198 66.04 -31.48 -1.59
C VAL A 198 67.17 -30.46 -1.53
N THR A 199 68.20 -30.63 -2.35
CA THR A 199 69.32 -29.69 -2.43
C THR A 199 69.01 -28.51 -3.38
N PRO A 200 69.65 -27.34 -3.20
CA PRO A 200 69.47 -26.21 -4.12
C PRO A 200 69.77 -26.53 -5.59
N ASP A 201 70.72 -27.44 -5.85
CA ASP A 201 71.11 -27.85 -7.20
C ASP A 201 70.03 -28.77 -7.85
N GLU A 202 69.33 -29.60 -7.05
CA GLU A 202 68.19 -30.40 -7.51
C GLU A 202 66.94 -29.54 -7.80
N LEU A 203 66.76 -28.47 -7.05
CA LEU A 203 65.70 -27.48 -7.28
C LEU A 203 65.91 -26.64 -8.55
N GLU A 204 67.15 -26.23 -8.82
CA GLU A 204 67.51 -25.55 -10.06
C GLU A 204 67.17 -26.42 -11.28
N GLU A 205 67.50 -27.72 -11.23
CA GLU A 205 67.19 -28.67 -12.31
C GLU A 205 65.69 -28.93 -12.45
N ALA A 206 64.94 -29.01 -11.35
CA ALA A 206 63.49 -29.29 -11.34
C ALA A 206 62.60 -28.10 -11.73
N THR A 207 63.15 -26.87 -11.75
CA THR A 207 62.45 -25.63 -12.11
C THR A 207 62.91 -25.03 -13.44
N ASP A 208 63.68 -25.80 -14.22
CA ASP A 208 64.28 -25.38 -15.51
C ASP A 208 65.07 -24.06 -15.40
N GLY A 209 65.76 -23.86 -14.26
CA GLY A 209 66.56 -22.68 -13.99
C GLY A 209 65.79 -21.42 -13.59
N ALA A 210 64.56 -21.53 -13.08
CA ALA A 210 63.78 -20.38 -12.58
C ALA A 210 64.57 -19.52 -11.57
N PHE A 211 65.35 -20.17 -10.69
CA PHE A 211 66.48 -19.57 -9.99
C PHE A 211 67.69 -20.50 -10.04
N ASP A 212 68.89 -19.92 -10.17
CA ASP A 212 70.11 -20.69 -10.04
C ASP A 212 70.36 -21.13 -8.57
N ALA A 213 71.12 -22.20 -8.37
CA ALA A 213 71.42 -22.71 -7.04
C ALA A 213 72.18 -21.70 -6.15
N GLY A 214 72.82 -20.67 -6.73
CA GLY A 214 73.39 -19.55 -5.99
C GLY A 214 72.29 -18.69 -5.36
N ARG A 215 71.28 -18.33 -6.16
CA ARG A 215 70.13 -17.52 -5.80
C ARG A 215 69.22 -18.22 -4.79
N ILE A 216 69.02 -19.53 -4.93
CA ILE A 216 68.29 -20.33 -3.95
C ILE A 216 69.02 -20.35 -2.60
N ARG A 217 70.36 -20.45 -2.59
CA ARG A 217 71.15 -20.32 -1.34
C ARG A 217 71.05 -18.92 -0.75
N GLU A 218 71.03 -17.87 -1.58
CA GLU A 218 70.84 -16.49 -1.12
C GLU A 218 69.46 -16.23 -0.48
N LEU A 219 68.41 -16.90 -0.99
CA LEU A 219 67.06 -16.90 -0.43
C LEU A 219 67.03 -17.61 0.94
N LEU A 220 67.67 -18.80 1.05
CA LEU A 220 67.78 -19.54 2.31
C LEU A 220 68.54 -18.77 3.41
N SER A 221 69.54 -17.97 3.03
CA SER A 221 70.29 -17.13 3.97
C SER A 221 69.69 -15.74 4.20
N ASP A 222 68.52 -15.44 3.64
CA ASP A 222 67.84 -14.13 3.70
C ASP A 222 68.72 -12.95 3.24
N THR A 223 69.71 -13.23 2.39
CA THR A 223 70.63 -12.23 1.84
C THR A 223 70.09 -11.59 0.57
N TYR A 224 69.09 -12.23 -0.05
CA TYR A 224 68.34 -11.71 -1.17
C TYR A 224 66.85 -11.72 -0.83
N ARG A 225 66.20 -10.56 -0.98
CA ARG A 225 64.76 -10.44 -0.81
C ARG A 225 64.10 -10.30 -2.18
N PRO A 226 63.30 -11.28 -2.61
CA PRO A 226 62.70 -11.28 -3.93
C PRO A 226 61.69 -10.13 -4.10
N ASP A 227 61.60 -9.62 -5.32
CA ASP A 227 60.65 -8.57 -5.69
C ASP A 227 59.45 -9.14 -6.48
N ARG A 228 58.55 -8.28 -6.98
CA ARG A 228 57.35 -8.73 -7.70
C ARG A 228 57.68 -9.53 -8.99
N ASN A 229 58.84 -9.33 -9.60
CA ASN A 229 59.24 -10.07 -10.81
C ASN A 229 59.69 -11.50 -10.50
N ASP A 230 60.04 -11.77 -9.24
CA ASP A 230 60.51 -13.07 -8.76
C ASP A 230 59.36 -14.01 -8.38
N ILE A 231 58.12 -13.52 -8.34
CA ILE A 231 56.92 -14.28 -7.95
C ILE A 231 56.73 -15.55 -8.82
N PRO A 232 56.79 -15.49 -10.17
CA PRO A 232 56.63 -16.70 -10.99
C PRO A 232 57.69 -17.76 -10.69
N ALA A 233 58.93 -17.34 -10.42
CA ALA A 233 60.01 -18.25 -10.04
C ALA A 233 59.75 -18.90 -8.67
N LEU A 234 59.22 -18.14 -7.70
CA LEU A 234 58.79 -18.67 -6.40
C LEU A 234 57.62 -19.66 -6.52
N GLN A 235 56.68 -19.44 -7.44
CA GLN A 235 55.57 -20.37 -7.70
C GLN A 235 56.04 -21.70 -8.27
N GLU A 236 57.00 -21.66 -9.21
CA GLU A 236 57.61 -22.87 -9.76
C GLU A 236 58.42 -23.63 -8.71
N ILE A 237 59.14 -22.93 -7.84
CA ILE A 237 59.86 -23.54 -6.71
C ILE A 237 58.89 -24.20 -5.74
N GLY A 238 57.83 -23.51 -5.31
CA GLY A 238 56.81 -24.10 -4.44
C GLY A 238 56.18 -25.35 -5.08
N SER A 239 55.87 -25.29 -6.37
CA SER A 239 55.33 -26.44 -7.13
C SER A 239 56.32 -27.60 -7.24
N ALA A 240 57.61 -27.30 -7.45
CA ALA A 240 58.66 -28.32 -7.52
C ALA A 240 58.87 -29.01 -6.17
N LEU A 241 58.90 -28.26 -5.07
CA LEU A 241 59.02 -28.80 -3.70
C LEU A 241 57.86 -29.73 -3.37
N HIS A 242 56.63 -29.35 -3.77
CA HIS A 242 55.48 -30.22 -3.64
C HIS A 242 55.59 -31.50 -4.47
N ARG A 243 56.14 -31.44 -5.69
CA ARG A 243 56.42 -32.66 -6.50
C ARG A 243 57.44 -33.58 -5.84
N PHE A 244 58.41 -33.05 -5.09
CA PHE A 244 59.44 -33.85 -4.42
C PHE A 244 58.92 -34.56 -3.17
N ASN A 245 58.21 -33.84 -2.30
CA ASN A 245 57.92 -34.31 -0.95
C ASN A 245 56.44 -34.26 -0.55
N ASP A 246 55.51 -34.06 -1.49
CA ASP A 246 54.07 -33.94 -1.23
C ASP A 246 53.78 -33.11 0.04
N LEU A 247 54.01 -31.80 -0.08
CA LEU A 247 53.97 -30.86 1.06
C LEU A 247 52.64 -30.89 1.82
N GLU A 248 51.54 -31.32 1.21
CA GLU A 248 50.25 -31.47 1.89
C GLU A 248 50.26 -32.63 2.89
N GLU A 249 50.89 -33.76 2.56
CA GLU A 249 51.00 -34.93 3.44
C GLU A 249 51.97 -34.67 4.61
N HIS A 250 53.06 -33.93 4.36
CA HIS A 250 54.17 -33.78 5.32
C HIS A 250 54.10 -32.49 6.17
N LEU A 251 53.36 -31.46 5.73
CA LEU A 251 53.27 -30.15 6.39
C LEU A 251 51.82 -29.62 6.55
N GLY A 252 50.80 -30.36 6.09
CA GLY A 252 49.43 -29.88 5.94
C GLY A 252 48.64 -29.59 7.23
N ASP A 253 48.99 -30.19 8.38
CA ASP A 253 48.29 -29.97 9.66
C ASP A 253 48.80 -28.74 10.45
N GLU A 254 49.98 -28.18 10.11
CA GLU A 254 50.58 -27.03 10.82
C GLU A 254 50.41 -25.69 10.07
N LEU A 255 50.21 -25.72 8.76
CA LEU A 255 50.18 -24.53 7.88
C LEU A 255 49.09 -24.77 6.83
N GLU A 256 48.02 -23.98 6.82
CA GLU A 256 46.89 -24.11 5.88
C GLU A 256 47.35 -23.91 4.41
N ILE A 257 47.85 -24.96 3.75
CA ILE A 257 48.32 -24.92 2.36
C ILE A 257 47.10 -24.88 1.42
N GLU A 258 46.86 -23.73 0.76
CA GLU A 258 45.76 -23.59 -0.21
C GLU A 258 46.10 -24.15 -1.60
N SER A 259 47.37 -24.07 -2.03
CA SER A 259 47.87 -24.70 -3.25
C SER A 259 49.39 -24.90 -3.21
N PRO A 260 49.93 -25.92 -3.92
CA PRO A 260 51.38 -26.14 -4.05
C PRO A 260 52.18 -24.92 -4.53
N SER A 261 51.60 -24.14 -5.44
CA SER A 261 52.21 -22.96 -6.04
C SER A 261 52.23 -21.72 -5.13
N SER A 262 51.40 -21.66 -4.09
CA SER A 262 51.26 -20.48 -3.23
C SER A 262 52.00 -20.60 -1.89
N TYR A 263 52.63 -21.74 -1.59
CA TYR A 263 53.26 -22.00 -0.28
C TYR A 263 54.29 -20.93 0.15
N LEU A 264 55.05 -20.40 -0.80
CA LEU A 264 56.09 -19.38 -0.58
C LEU A 264 55.57 -17.94 -0.70
N LEU A 265 54.27 -17.77 -0.94
CA LEU A 265 53.63 -16.49 -1.17
C LEU A 265 52.58 -16.22 -0.07
N GLU A 266 52.23 -14.95 0.12
CA GLU A 266 51.06 -14.53 0.89
C GLU A 266 50.23 -13.53 0.07
N GLU A 267 48.94 -13.42 0.39
CA GLU A 267 48.08 -12.39 -0.19
C GLU A 267 48.33 -11.03 0.49
N ASP A 268 48.68 -10.02 -0.30
CA ASP A 268 48.72 -8.62 0.13
C ASP A 268 47.60 -7.83 -0.55
N MET A 269 47.13 -6.79 0.14
CA MET A 269 46.02 -5.95 -0.30
C MET A 269 46.55 -4.59 -0.76
N ASP A 270 46.77 -4.44 -2.07
CA ASP A 270 47.20 -3.18 -2.66
C ASP A 270 45.99 -2.23 -2.78
N LYS A 271 46.04 -1.06 -2.15
CA LYS A 271 44.91 -0.11 -2.11
C LYS A 271 44.83 0.63 -3.43
N LEU A 272 43.71 0.49 -4.14
CA LEU A 272 43.45 1.21 -5.38
C LEU A 272 43.01 2.65 -5.07
N MET A 273 43.81 3.63 -5.50
CA MET A 273 43.44 5.03 -5.35
C MET A 273 42.40 5.42 -6.40
N PRO A 274 41.50 6.37 -6.12
CA PRO A 274 40.47 6.72 -7.10
C PRO A 274 40.97 7.42 -8.36
N SER A 275 42.20 7.93 -8.35
CA SER A 275 42.92 8.30 -9.57
C SER A 275 43.09 7.09 -10.48
N ASP A 276 43.63 6.01 -9.94
CA ASP A 276 44.00 4.81 -10.69
C ASP A 276 42.75 4.12 -11.25
N ILE A 277 41.68 4.07 -10.45
CA ILE A 277 40.37 3.55 -10.87
C ILE A 277 39.79 4.40 -12.02
N ARG A 278 39.95 5.72 -11.95
CA ARG A 278 39.42 6.62 -12.99
C ARG A 278 40.19 6.48 -14.29
N ASP A 279 41.52 6.43 -14.22
CA ASP A 279 42.40 6.28 -15.38
C ASP A 279 42.13 4.93 -16.07
N TRP A 280 41.96 3.86 -15.29
CA TRP A 280 41.52 2.55 -15.79
C TRP A 280 40.17 2.64 -16.52
N PHE A 281 39.18 3.32 -15.95
CA PHE A 281 37.86 3.45 -16.58
C PHE A 281 37.84 4.32 -17.84
N GLU A 282 38.73 5.31 -17.95
CA GLU A 282 38.84 6.20 -19.11
C GLU A 282 39.33 5.45 -20.37
N GLU A 283 40.15 4.42 -20.18
CA GLU A 283 40.70 3.58 -21.25
C GLU A 283 39.74 2.51 -21.79
N ILE A 284 38.59 2.28 -21.14
CA ILE A 284 37.63 1.27 -21.59
C ILE A 284 37.03 1.68 -22.95
N PRO A 285 37.08 0.79 -23.98
CA PRO A 285 36.47 1.07 -25.28
C PRO A 285 34.94 1.12 -25.21
N ASP A 286 34.32 1.98 -26.03
CA ASP A 286 32.86 2.13 -26.11
C ASP A 286 32.14 0.83 -26.49
N ASP A 287 32.75 0.02 -27.36
CA ASP A 287 32.16 -1.26 -27.81
C ASP A 287 31.99 -2.27 -26.67
N ASP A 288 32.94 -2.27 -25.73
CA ASP A 288 32.94 -3.15 -24.54
C ASP A 288 31.88 -2.69 -23.54
N LEU A 289 31.66 -1.37 -23.43
CA LEU A 289 30.60 -0.79 -22.60
C LEU A 289 29.21 -1.16 -23.13
N GLU A 290 29.00 -1.08 -24.44
CA GLU A 290 27.74 -1.48 -25.07
C GLU A 290 27.43 -2.96 -24.85
N ALA A 291 28.43 -3.83 -24.92
CA ALA A 291 28.28 -5.27 -24.70
C ALA A 291 27.77 -5.60 -23.29
N ILE A 292 28.13 -4.80 -22.28
CA ILE A 292 27.67 -4.96 -20.89
C ILE A 292 26.44 -4.10 -20.56
N GLY A 293 25.87 -3.40 -21.54
CA GLY A 293 24.65 -2.61 -21.36
C GLY A 293 24.85 -1.21 -20.76
N VAL A 294 26.09 -0.70 -20.77
CA VAL A 294 26.40 0.68 -20.40
C VAL A 294 26.42 1.54 -21.66
N ASN A 295 25.72 2.68 -21.64
CA ASN A 295 25.71 3.59 -22.79
C ASN A 295 26.96 4.49 -22.75
N PRO A 296 27.83 4.45 -23.78
CA PRO A 296 29.06 5.24 -23.84
C PRO A 296 28.82 6.74 -24.04
N GLU A 297 27.69 7.16 -24.59
CA GLU A 297 27.41 8.60 -24.77
C GLU A 297 26.92 9.26 -23.47
N THR A 298 26.18 8.51 -22.64
CA THR A 298 25.46 9.09 -21.49
C THR A 298 25.96 8.66 -20.12
N SER A 299 26.75 7.58 -20.03
CA SER A 299 27.04 6.92 -18.75
C SER A 299 28.42 6.27 -18.69
N ARG A 300 29.44 6.95 -19.23
CA ARG A 300 30.84 6.53 -19.16
C ARG A 300 31.28 6.22 -17.71
N PRO A 301 31.99 5.11 -17.45
CA PRO A 301 32.29 4.68 -16.08
C PRO A 301 33.20 5.61 -15.27
N GLU A 302 34.11 6.32 -15.92
CA GLU A 302 35.01 7.29 -15.29
C GLU A 302 34.22 8.44 -14.62
N TRP A 303 32.99 8.71 -15.06
CA TRP A 303 32.11 9.72 -14.44
C TRP A 303 31.53 9.27 -13.09
N MET A 304 31.66 7.99 -12.73
CA MET A 304 31.34 7.51 -11.37
C MET A 304 32.38 8.00 -10.34
N VAL A 305 33.56 8.41 -10.81
CA VAL A 305 34.58 9.08 -10.01
C VAL A 305 34.48 10.59 -10.24
N LEU A 306 33.98 11.30 -9.25
CA LEU A 306 33.71 12.73 -9.33
C LEU A 306 35.01 13.53 -9.35
N THR A 307 35.13 14.38 -10.37
CA THR A 307 36.15 15.44 -10.46
C THR A 307 35.55 16.82 -10.23
N VAL A 308 34.26 16.98 -10.56
CA VAL A 308 33.48 18.20 -10.35
C VAL A 308 32.23 17.85 -9.55
N LEU A 309 31.97 18.60 -8.48
CA LEU A 309 30.77 18.43 -7.65
C LEU A 309 29.76 19.56 -7.96
N PRO A 310 28.54 19.26 -8.45
CA PRO A 310 27.52 20.28 -8.64
C PRO A 310 27.00 20.80 -7.30
N VAL A 311 26.92 22.13 -7.18
CA VAL A 311 26.35 22.82 -6.02
C VAL A 311 24.88 23.11 -6.30
N PRO A 312 23.94 22.61 -5.48
CA PRO A 312 22.52 22.88 -5.67
C PRO A 312 22.20 24.37 -5.48
N PRO A 313 21.21 24.90 -6.23
CA PRO A 313 20.77 26.28 -6.14
C PRO A 313 20.38 26.72 -4.73
N VAL A 314 20.42 28.03 -4.47
CA VAL A 314 19.99 28.61 -3.18
C VAL A 314 18.51 28.34 -2.89
N THR A 315 17.67 28.31 -3.95
CA THR A 315 16.24 27.98 -3.83
C THR A 315 15.97 26.57 -3.30
N ALA A 316 16.91 25.63 -3.47
CA ALA A 316 16.84 24.28 -2.93
C ALA A 316 17.45 24.14 -1.52
N ARG A 317 18.13 25.19 -1.03
CA ARG A 317 18.81 25.27 0.28
C ARG A 317 18.39 26.54 1.04
N PRO A 318 17.09 26.73 1.34
CA PRO A 318 16.62 27.94 1.99
C PRO A 318 17.14 28.02 3.43
N SER A 319 17.61 29.20 3.84
CA SER A 319 17.90 29.49 5.24
C SER A 319 16.62 29.80 6.02
N ILE A 320 16.52 29.33 7.26
CA ILE A 320 15.39 29.62 8.15
C ILE A 320 15.81 30.69 9.15
N THR A 321 15.07 31.79 9.23
CA THR A 321 15.21 32.76 10.32
C THR A 321 14.44 32.27 11.54
N LEU A 322 15.15 32.05 12.64
CA LEU A 322 14.56 31.72 13.93
C LEU A 322 13.94 32.97 14.57
N ASP A 323 13.03 32.79 15.55
CA ASP A 323 12.33 33.89 16.23
C ASP A 323 13.27 34.88 16.94
N ASN A 324 14.48 34.43 17.29
CA ASN A 324 15.54 35.25 17.88
C ASN A 324 16.28 36.12 16.83
N GLY A 325 15.87 36.09 15.57
CA GLY A 325 16.47 36.81 14.45
C GLY A 325 17.74 36.16 13.88
N GLN A 326 18.20 35.04 14.44
CA GLN A 326 19.37 34.32 13.91
C GLN A 326 18.97 33.50 12.68
N ARG A 327 19.84 33.50 11.66
CA ARG A 327 19.70 32.62 10.49
C ARG A 327 20.25 31.24 10.83
N SER A 328 19.40 30.22 10.69
CA SER A 328 19.82 28.82 10.64
C SER A 328 19.99 28.43 9.18
N GLU A 329 21.21 28.05 8.81
CA GLU A 329 21.50 27.56 7.47
C GLU A 329 20.92 26.16 7.25
N ASP A 330 20.75 25.81 5.98
CA ASP A 330 20.27 24.50 5.56
C ASP A 330 21.32 23.40 5.81
N ASP A 331 20.87 22.17 6.12
CA ASP A 331 21.74 21.02 6.39
C ASP A 331 22.69 20.71 5.19
N LEU A 332 22.26 20.93 3.93
CA LEU A 332 23.13 20.75 2.76
C LEU A 332 24.19 21.85 2.68
N THR A 333 23.82 23.10 3.01
CA THR A 333 24.77 24.23 3.05
C THR A 333 25.88 23.93 4.05
N HIS A 334 25.54 23.47 5.26
CA HIS A 334 26.53 23.08 6.26
C HIS A 334 27.53 22.05 5.74
N LYS A 335 27.05 21.03 5.01
CA LYS A 335 27.93 19.99 4.49
C LYS A 335 28.80 20.47 3.33
N LEU A 336 28.27 21.35 2.47
CA LEU A 336 29.04 21.98 1.40
C LEU A 336 30.16 22.88 1.94
N VAL A 337 29.92 23.59 3.05
CA VAL A 337 30.96 24.36 3.77
C VAL A 337 32.13 23.46 4.16
N ASP A 338 31.83 22.29 4.75
CA ASP A 338 32.87 21.33 5.14
C ASP A 338 33.65 20.81 3.93
N ILE A 339 32.97 20.49 2.82
CA ILE A 339 33.59 20.03 1.57
C ILE A 339 34.56 21.09 1.03
N ILE A 340 34.14 22.36 0.96
CA ILE A 340 35.00 23.44 0.46
C ILE A 340 36.24 23.61 1.33
N ARG A 341 36.08 23.59 2.66
CA ARG A 341 37.19 23.74 3.61
C ARG A 341 38.23 22.63 3.46
N ILE A 342 37.80 21.37 3.39
CA ILE A 342 38.75 20.26 3.22
C ILE A 342 39.39 20.28 1.83
N ASN A 343 38.63 20.65 0.80
CA ASN A 343 39.13 20.75 -0.57
C ASN A 343 40.23 21.82 -0.71
N GLN A 344 40.04 22.99 -0.09
CA GLN A 344 41.08 24.05 -0.03
C GLN A 344 42.30 23.57 0.76
N ARG A 345 42.09 23.00 1.95
CA ARG A 345 43.17 22.49 2.80
C ARG A 345 44.00 21.42 2.08
N PHE A 346 43.35 20.54 1.30
CA PHE A 346 44.04 19.54 0.49
C PHE A 346 44.94 20.19 -0.56
N MET A 347 44.44 21.19 -1.31
CA MET A 347 45.25 21.91 -2.31
C MET A 347 46.47 22.59 -1.67
N GLU A 348 46.26 23.33 -0.58
CA GLU A 348 47.34 24.04 0.12
C GLU A 348 48.45 23.10 0.62
N ASN A 349 48.08 21.93 1.19
CA ASN A 349 49.07 20.97 1.69
C ASN A 349 49.79 20.23 0.55
N ARG A 350 49.11 19.96 -0.55
CA ARG A 350 49.72 19.38 -1.74
C ARG A 350 50.73 20.32 -2.38
N GLU A 351 50.39 21.59 -2.52
CA GLU A 351 51.29 22.63 -3.06
C GLU A 351 52.48 22.92 -2.13
N ALA A 352 52.27 22.80 -0.81
CA ALA A 352 53.32 22.93 0.19
C ALA A 352 54.29 21.72 0.24
N GLY A 353 54.02 20.64 -0.50
CA GLY A 353 54.86 19.44 -0.53
C GLY A 353 54.77 18.60 0.76
N ALA A 354 53.58 18.50 1.36
CA ALA A 354 53.36 17.70 2.55
C ALA A 354 53.67 16.20 2.34
N PRO A 355 54.05 15.45 3.38
CA PRO A 355 54.21 14.00 3.32
C PRO A 355 52.96 13.27 2.80
N GLN A 356 53.16 12.17 2.07
CA GLN A 356 52.09 11.41 1.42
C GLN A 356 51.00 10.94 2.38
N LEU A 357 51.36 10.47 3.58
CA LEU A 357 50.42 10.10 4.65
C LEU A 357 49.41 11.21 4.98
N ILE A 358 49.85 12.47 5.03
CA ILE A 358 48.97 13.61 5.34
C ILE A 358 48.02 13.87 4.17
N ILE A 359 48.51 13.72 2.93
CA ILE A 359 47.70 13.90 1.72
C ILE A 359 46.63 12.82 1.65
N GLU A 360 46.97 11.57 1.97
CA GLU A 360 46.03 10.44 2.03
C GLU A 360 44.96 10.66 3.11
N ASP A 361 45.33 11.08 4.32
CA ASP A 361 44.37 11.41 5.39
C ASP A 361 43.39 12.52 4.96
N LEU A 362 43.90 13.60 4.34
CA LEU A 362 43.05 14.69 3.85
C LEU A 362 42.14 14.25 2.70
N TRP A 363 42.63 13.34 1.86
CA TRP A 363 41.85 12.73 0.79
C TRP A 363 40.71 11.86 1.33
N GLU A 364 40.97 11.01 2.32
CA GLU A 364 39.93 10.21 2.98
C GLU A 364 38.88 11.08 3.66
N LEU A 365 39.30 12.19 4.25
CA LEU A 365 38.38 13.16 4.85
C LEU A 365 37.51 13.85 3.79
N LEU A 366 38.06 14.20 2.62
CA LEU A 366 37.29 14.69 1.48
C LEU A 366 36.28 13.63 0.99
N GLN A 367 36.71 12.37 0.83
CA GLN A 367 35.84 11.24 0.49
C GLN A 367 34.70 11.08 1.51
N TYR A 368 34.98 11.21 2.80
CA TYR A 368 33.97 11.18 3.86
C TYR A 368 32.94 12.31 3.72
N HIS A 369 33.38 13.55 3.48
CA HIS A 369 32.48 14.69 3.38
C HIS A 369 31.57 14.61 2.14
N VAL A 370 32.10 14.17 1.00
CA VAL A 370 31.29 13.95 -0.21
C VAL A 370 30.34 12.77 -0.04
N THR A 371 30.80 11.67 0.58
CA THR A 371 29.96 10.49 0.84
C THR A 371 28.75 10.85 1.70
N THR A 372 28.98 11.54 2.82
CA THR A 372 27.89 11.94 3.74
C THR A 372 27.00 13.04 3.15
N PHE A 373 27.48 13.85 2.20
CA PHE A 373 26.65 14.78 1.42
C PHE A 373 25.67 14.05 0.49
N MET A 374 26.09 12.94 -0.12
CA MET A 374 25.21 12.11 -0.95
C MET A 374 24.24 11.29 -0.07
N ASP A 375 24.77 10.56 0.92
CA ASP A 375 23.99 9.76 1.85
C ASP A 375 24.62 9.72 3.25
N ASN A 376 23.95 10.33 4.22
CA ASN A 376 24.42 10.40 5.61
C ASN A 376 24.01 9.19 6.49
N GLU A 377 23.25 8.23 5.94
CA GLU A 377 22.77 7.04 6.65
C GLU A 377 23.46 5.76 6.15
N ILE A 378 24.57 5.89 5.42
CA ILE A 378 25.29 4.73 4.93
C ILE A 378 25.97 3.95 6.06
N SER A 379 25.88 2.63 5.97
CA SER A 379 26.52 1.70 6.91
C SER A 379 28.05 1.78 6.79
N GLY A 380 28.74 1.80 7.94
CA GLY A 380 30.20 1.85 8.01
C GLY A 380 30.81 3.25 8.12
N THR A 381 30.04 4.33 7.89
CA THR A 381 30.51 5.70 8.15
C THR A 381 29.81 6.34 9.35
N PRO A 382 30.52 7.11 10.18
CA PRO A 382 29.89 7.88 11.25
C PRO A 382 29.01 9.00 10.66
N PRO A 383 27.73 9.12 11.07
CA PRO A 383 26.83 10.12 10.53
C PRO A 383 27.31 11.52 10.89
N ALA A 384 27.35 12.41 9.91
CA ALA A 384 27.65 13.81 10.12
C ALA A 384 26.52 14.46 10.92
N ARG A 385 26.89 15.16 11.99
CA ARG A 385 25.97 15.79 12.95
C ARG A 385 26.17 17.30 12.97
N HIS A 386 25.08 18.02 13.19
CA HIS A 386 25.12 19.42 13.56
C HIS A 386 25.77 19.60 14.94
N ARG A 387 26.19 20.82 15.29
CA ARG A 387 26.76 21.15 16.63
C ARG A 387 25.81 20.80 17.79
N SER A 388 24.52 20.70 17.53
CA SER A 388 23.47 20.29 18.48
C SER A 388 23.39 18.76 18.69
N GLY A 389 24.17 17.96 17.97
CA GLY A 389 24.12 16.50 17.99
C GLY A 389 23.07 15.87 17.08
N ARG A 390 22.18 16.67 16.45
CA ARG A 390 21.21 16.19 15.45
C ARG A 390 21.92 15.71 14.18
N PRO A 391 21.62 14.52 13.63
CA PRO A 391 22.14 14.10 12.33
C PRO A 391 21.63 15.02 11.21
N LEU A 392 22.49 15.32 10.24
CA LEU A 392 22.13 16.16 9.08
C LEU A 392 21.27 15.36 8.09
N LYS A 393 20.23 16.00 7.54
CA LYS A 393 19.40 15.43 6.45
C LYS A 393 19.95 15.86 5.08
N THR A 394 20.74 14.98 4.45
CA THR A 394 21.36 15.24 3.15
C THR A 394 20.50 14.73 1.98
N LEU A 395 21.06 14.56 0.78
CA LEU A 395 20.28 14.35 -0.45
C LEU A 395 19.40 13.08 -0.39
N SER A 396 19.98 11.94 0.00
CA SER A 396 19.28 10.65 0.12
C SER A 396 18.08 10.74 1.08
N GLN A 397 18.26 11.35 2.26
CA GLN A 397 17.21 11.49 3.28
C GLN A 397 16.09 12.45 2.86
N ARG A 398 16.39 13.44 2.00
CA ARG A 398 15.35 14.34 1.45
C ARG A 398 14.44 13.63 0.46
N LEU A 399 14.96 12.65 -0.27
CA LEU A 399 14.19 11.90 -1.26
C LEU A 399 13.48 10.69 -0.64
N LYS A 400 14.19 9.92 0.20
CA LYS A 400 13.72 8.69 0.84
C LYS A 400 12.87 8.98 2.09
N GLY A 401 12.19 7.94 2.57
CA GLY A 401 11.43 7.98 3.82
C GLY A 401 9.96 8.42 3.66
N LYS A 402 9.22 8.40 4.77
CA LYS A 402 7.78 8.75 4.80
C LYS A 402 7.53 10.24 4.55
N GLU A 403 8.41 11.09 5.08
CA GLU A 403 8.37 12.55 4.90
C GLU A 403 9.27 13.04 3.75
N GLY A 404 9.91 12.12 3.02
CA GLY A 404 10.72 12.45 1.84
C GLY A 404 9.88 13.07 0.72
N ARG A 405 10.53 13.80 -0.19
CA ARG A 405 9.88 14.56 -1.27
C ARG A 405 8.93 13.73 -2.12
N PHE A 406 9.27 12.47 -2.44
CA PHE A 406 8.40 11.60 -3.23
C PHE A 406 7.06 11.38 -2.54
N ARG A 407 7.06 10.95 -1.28
CA ARG A 407 5.82 10.61 -0.55
C ARG A 407 5.09 11.84 -0.01
N GLY A 408 5.83 12.82 0.52
CA GLY A 408 5.24 13.98 1.21
C GLY A 408 4.97 15.18 0.31
N SER A 409 5.48 15.20 -0.93
CA SER A 409 5.32 16.38 -1.80
C SER A 409 5.01 16.05 -3.26
N LEU A 410 5.19 14.82 -3.76
CA LEU A 410 4.87 14.46 -5.14
C LEU A 410 3.62 13.59 -5.21
N SER A 411 3.65 12.39 -4.63
CA SER A 411 2.51 11.46 -4.62
C SER A 411 1.33 11.97 -3.78
N GLY A 412 1.59 12.79 -2.76
CA GLY A 412 0.57 13.40 -1.93
C GLY A 412 0.93 14.84 -1.61
N LYS A 413 -0.04 15.75 -1.72
CA LYS A 413 0.10 17.18 -1.41
C LYS A 413 -1.09 17.66 -0.61
N ARG A 414 -0.89 18.75 0.13
CA ARG A 414 -2.01 19.54 0.67
C ARG A 414 -2.64 20.30 -0.49
N VAL A 415 -3.96 20.24 -0.58
CA VAL A 415 -4.74 20.91 -1.62
C VAL A 415 -5.44 22.14 -1.05
N ASN A 416 -5.73 23.11 -1.93
CA ASN A 416 -6.56 24.26 -1.59
C ASN A 416 -8.05 23.91 -1.78
N PHE A 417 -8.95 24.83 -1.42
CA PHE A 417 -10.40 24.66 -1.57
C PHE A 417 -10.92 23.37 -0.93
N SER A 418 -10.46 23.12 0.30
CA SER A 418 -10.90 22.01 1.13
C SER A 418 -11.38 22.51 2.50
N ALA A 419 -12.39 21.87 3.05
CA ALA A 419 -12.89 22.08 4.41
C ALA A 419 -12.98 20.75 5.17
N ARG A 420 -12.92 20.81 6.50
CA ARG A 420 -13.09 19.66 7.40
C ARG A 420 -13.90 20.10 8.61
N THR A 421 -14.92 19.33 8.96
CA THR A 421 -15.69 19.54 10.20
C THR A 421 -16.39 18.23 10.60
N VAL A 422 -16.98 18.23 11.79
CA VAL A 422 -17.78 17.13 12.35
C VAL A 422 -19.03 16.93 11.51
N ILE A 423 -19.46 15.67 11.37
CA ILE A 423 -20.71 15.31 10.68
C ILE A 423 -21.89 15.15 11.65
N SER A 424 -23.10 15.35 11.15
CA SER A 424 -24.35 15.14 11.89
C SER A 424 -25.40 14.49 10.98
N PRO A 425 -26.28 13.62 11.50
CA PRO A 425 -27.28 12.94 10.69
C PRO A 425 -28.38 13.92 10.27
N ASP A 426 -28.87 13.78 9.04
CA ASP A 426 -30.05 14.48 8.55
C ASP A 426 -30.79 13.62 7.51
N PRO A 427 -31.84 12.87 7.90
CA PRO A 427 -32.57 11.99 7.00
C PRO A 427 -33.47 12.76 6.02
N THR A 428 -33.61 14.09 6.18
CA THR A 428 -34.47 14.91 5.30
C THR A 428 -33.80 15.33 4.00
N LEU A 429 -32.47 15.19 3.92
CA LEU A 429 -31.70 15.43 2.71
C LEU A 429 -31.81 14.25 1.75
N SER A 430 -31.76 14.50 0.44
CA SER A 430 -31.59 13.39 -0.51
C SER A 430 -30.24 12.71 -0.29
N LEU A 431 -30.14 11.43 -0.66
CA LEU A 431 -28.86 10.70 -0.58
C LEU A 431 -27.67 11.34 -1.33
N ASN A 432 -27.91 12.13 -2.38
CA ASN A 432 -26.85 12.83 -3.10
C ASN A 432 -26.47 14.16 -2.45
N GLU A 433 -27.25 14.65 -1.49
CA GLU A 433 -27.09 15.98 -0.92
C GLU A 433 -26.24 15.93 0.33
N VAL A 434 -25.43 16.97 0.51
CA VAL A 434 -24.65 17.21 1.72
C VAL A 434 -24.95 18.59 2.27
N GLY A 435 -25.29 18.63 3.56
CA GLY A 435 -25.50 19.89 4.26
C GLY A 435 -24.17 20.60 4.50
N VAL A 436 -24.00 21.80 3.93
CA VAL A 436 -22.78 22.60 4.09
C VAL A 436 -23.08 23.83 4.96
N PRO A 437 -22.29 24.09 6.01
CA PRO A 437 -22.42 25.30 6.81
C PRO A 437 -22.29 26.58 5.97
N ASP A 438 -23.16 27.56 6.21
CA ASP A 438 -23.13 28.91 5.61
C ASP A 438 -21.74 29.56 5.62
N ARG A 439 -21.01 29.41 6.73
CA ARG A 439 -19.63 29.91 6.86
C ARG A 439 -18.65 29.22 5.92
N VAL A 440 -18.78 27.90 5.74
CA VAL A 440 -17.95 27.13 4.81
C VAL A 440 -18.32 27.52 3.38
N ALA A 441 -19.61 27.66 3.08
CA ALA A 441 -20.10 28.05 1.76
C ALA A 441 -19.65 29.46 1.34
N SER A 442 -19.45 30.39 2.29
CA SER A 442 -19.00 31.76 2.01
C SER A 442 -17.47 31.89 1.86
N GLU A 443 -16.69 31.06 2.56
CA GLU A 443 -15.23 31.02 2.45
C GLU A 443 -14.78 30.22 1.21
N MET A 444 -15.44 29.09 0.94
CA MET A 444 -15.19 28.29 -0.24
C MET A 444 -15.86 28.92 -1.45
N THR A 445 -15.11 29.00 -2.55
CA THR A 445 -15.62 29.57 -3.79
C THR A 445 -15.47 28.60 -4.94
N GLN A 446 -16.41 28.69 -5.89
CA GLN A 446 -16.30 28.05 -7.19
C GLN A 446 -16.13 29.11 -8.27
N THR A 447 -15.36 28.76 -9.28
CA THR A 447 -15.14 29.62 -10.43
C THR A 447 -16.35 29.52 -11.37
N MET A 448 -16.98 30.66 -11.62
CA MET A 448 -18.04 30.84 -12.60
C MET A 448 -17.48 31.63 -13.79
N ASN A 449 -17.40 30.96 -14.94
CA ASN A 449 -17.09 31.61 -16.21
C ASN A 449 -18.31 32.40 -16.70
N VAL A 450 -18.16 33.72 -16.82
CA VAL A 450 -19.24 34.61 -17.19
C VAL A 450 -19.50 34.53 -18.69
N ASN A 451 -20.74 34.21 -19.06
CA ASN A 451 -21.26 34.20 -20.41
C ASN A 451 -22.53 35.04 -20.49
N GLU A 452 -23.14 35.13 -21.67
CA GLU A 452 -24.34 35.95 -21.87
C GLU A 452 -25.55 35.47 -21.04
N ARG A 453 -25.61 34.18 -20.67
CA ARG A 453 -26.74 33.59 -19.94
C ARG A 453 -26.67 33.85 -18.44
N ASN A 454 -25.47 33.74 -17.84
CA ASN A 454 -25.26 33.89 -16.40
C ASN A 454 -24.73 35.28 -15.99
N LEU A 455 -24.61 36.23 -16.92
CA LEU A 455 -24.11 37.57 -16.65
C LEU A 455 -24.90 38.30 -15.55
N ALA A 456 -26.22 38.17 -15.56
CA ALA A 456 -27.09 38.80 -14.56
C ALA A 456 -26.79 38.26 -13.15
N GLU A 457 -26.67 36.94 -13.01
CA GLU A 457 -26.33 36.27 -11.75
C GLU A 457 -24.93 36.64 -11.28
N ALA A 458 -23.94 36.61 -12.19
CA ALA A 458 -22.57 36.99 -11.88
C ALA A 458 -22.48 38.44 -11.34
N ARG A 459 -23.21 39.38 -11.95
CA ARG A 459 -23.28 40.76 -11.46
C ARG A 459 -23.95 40.84 -10.09
N GLN A 460 -25.02 40.08 -9.87
CA GLN A 460 -25.70 40.04 -8.58
C GLN A 460 -24.79 39.51 -7.47
N TYR A 461 -24.07 38.41 -7.68
CA TYR A 461 -23.15 37.87 -6.67
C TYR A 461 -21.99 38.81 -6.36
N VAL A 462 -21.44 39.48 -7.38
CA VAL A 462 -20.40 40.49 -7.17
C VAL A 462 -20.94 41.70 -6.43
N ALA A 463 -22.16 42.15 -6.72
CA ALA A 463 -22.81 43.28 -6.04
C ALA A 463 -23.10 42.98 -4.56
N ASN A 464 -23.56 41.76 -4.25
CA ASN A 464 -23.79 41.29 -2.87
C ASN A 464 -22.50 41.27 -2.03
N GLY A 465 -21.34 41.19 -2.67
CA GLY A 465 -20.04 41.23 -2.01
C GLY A 465 -19.68 39.92 -1.27
N PRO A 466 -18.65 39.94 -0.41
CA PRO A 466 -18.16 38.74 0.25
C PRO A 466 -18.90 38.35 1.53
N GLU A 467 -19.67 39.25 2.14
CA GLU A 467 -20.32 39.00 3.45
C GLU A 467 -21.75 38.45 3.32
N SER A 468 -22.46 38.80 2.26
CA SER A 468 -23.83 38.31 2.02
C SER A 468 -23.80 37.03 1.18
N HIS A 469 -24.56 36.04 1.60
CA HIS A 469 -24.75 34.80 0.84
C HIS A 469 -26.10 34.83 0.10
N PRO A 470 -26.15 34.57 -1.22
CA PRO A 470 -25.03 34.23 -2.10
C PRO A 470 -24.22 35.45 -2.56
N GLY A 471 -22.89 35.37 -2.49
CA GLY A 471 -21.96 36.46 -2.82
C GLY A 471 -20.71 36.01 -3.59
N ALA A 472 -19.69 36.86 -3.64
CA ALA A 472 -18.43 36.58 -4.34
C ALA A 472 -17.20 37.23 -3.68
N ASN A 473 -16.07 36.53 -3.71
CA ASN A 473 -14.84 36.96 -3.02
C ASN A 473 -13.80 37.55 -3.98
N TYR A 474 -13.74 37.06 -5.22
CA TYR A 474 -12.77 37.50 -6.22
C TYR A 474 -13.37 37.55 -7.61
N VAL A 475 -12.81 38.42 -8.45
CA VAL A 475 -13.12 38.49 -9.87
C VAL A 475 -11.80 38.51 -10.63
N ARG A 476 -11.71 37.74 -11.72
CA ARG A 476 -10.55 37.71 -12.59
C ARG A 476 -10.94 38.21 -13.97
N ARG A 477 -10.12 39.11 -14.49
CA ARG A 477 -10.29 39.66 -15.83
C ARG A 477 -9.64 38.73 -16.87
N PRO A 478 -10.01 38.86 -18.16
CA PRO A 478 -9.34 38.17 -19.26
C PRO A 478 -7.84 38.47 -19.38
N ASP A 479 -7.38 39.61 -18.84
CA ASP A 479 -5.95 39.96 -18.75
C ASP A 479 -5.17 39.16 -17.69
N GLY A 480 -5.86 38.26 -16.96
CA GLY A 480 -5.30 37.43 -15.91
C GLY A 480 -5.23 38.10 -14.54
N ARG A 481 -5.53 39.40 -14.43
CA ARG A 481 -5.47 40.14 -13.17
C ARG A 481 -6.63 39.73 -12.26
N ARG A 482 -6.28 39.25 -11.06
CA ARG A 482 -7.23 38.93 -9.98
C ARG A 482 -7.49 40.16 -9.13
N LEU A 483 -8.76 40.51 -8.98
CA LEU A 483 -9.26 41.61 -8.16
C LEU A 483 -10.03 41.03 -6.98
N LYS A 484 -9.79 41.57 -5.78
CA LYS A 484 -10.52 41.19 -4.58
C LYS A 484 -11.81 42.01 -4.48
N VAL A 485 -12.94 41.34 -4.27
CA VAL A 485 -14.22 41.98 -4.00
C VAL A 485 -14.27 42.37 -2.52
N THR A 486 -14.73 43.58 -2.26
CA THR A 486 -14.87 44.20 -0.95
C THR A 486 -16.15 45.02 -0.96
N GLU A 487 -16.71 45.33 0.21
CA GLU A 487 -17.93 46.15 0.31
C GLU A 487 -17.82 47.53 -0.37
N LYS A 488 -16.61 48.07 -0.49
CA LYS A 488 -16.39 49.40 -1.09
C LYS A 488 -16.37 49.38 -2.62
N ASN A 489 -16.07 48.23 -3.22
CA ASN A 489 -15.86 48.11 -4.67
C ASN A 489 -16.84 47.15 -5.35
N CYS A 490 -17.71 46.45 -4.60
CA CYS A 490 -18.62 45.45 -5.13
C CYS A 490 -19.58 46.03 -6.19
N GLU A 491 -20.22 47.16 -5.92
CA GLU A 491 -21.14 47.82 -6.87
C GLU A 491 -20.43 48.23 -8.16
N GLU A 492 -19.28 48.91 -8.04
CA GLU A 492 -18.49 49.36 -9.20
C GLU A 492 -17.92 48.18 -10.01
N LEU A 493 -17.51 47.10 -9.34
CA LEU A 493 -17.01 45.90 -10.02
C LEU A 493 -18.13 45.16 -10.73
N ALA A 494 -19.32 45.06 -10.13
CA ALA A 494 -20.48 44.39 -10.73
C ALA A 494 -20.87 45.04 -12.07
N GLU A 495 -20.87 46.37 -12.17
CA GLU A 495 -21.16 47.07 -13.43
C GLU A 495 -20.15 46.75 -14.53
N LYS A 496 -18.88 46.48 -14.16
CA LYS A 496 -17.78 46.20 -15.08
C LYS A 496 -17.68 44.74 -15.51
N VAL A 497 -18.38 43.82 -14.83
CA VAL A 497 -18.36 42.40 -15.22
C VAL A 497 -18.99 42.26 -16.59
N GLU A 498 -18.27 41.60 -17.49
CA GLU A 498 -18.65 41.33 -18.88
C GLU A 498 -18.40 39.85 -19.20
N PRO A 499 -19.00 39.31 -20.28
CA PRO A 499 -18.69 37.96 -20.75
C PRO A 499 -17.18 37.75 -20.96
N GLY A 500 -16.67 36.59 -20.53
CA GLY A 500 -15.24 36.24 -20.55
C GLY A 500 -14.48 36.56 -19.26
N TRP A 501 -15.13 37.19 -18.27
CA TRP A 501 -14.57 37.32 -16.92
C TRP A 501 -14.82 36.04 -16.11
N GLU A 502 -14.00 35.81 -15.07
CA GLU A 502 -14.20 34.72 -14.11
C GLU A 502 -14.63 35.32 -12.76
N VAL A 503 -15.72 34.81 -12.17
CA VAL A 503 -16.19 35.23 -10.84
C VAL A 503 -16.03 34.06 -9.88
N ALA A 504 -15.29 34.27 -8.78
CA ALA A 504 -15.19 33.31 -7.69
C ALA A 504 -16.36 33.56 -6.71
N ARG A 505 -17.50 32.94 -7.01
CA ARG A 505 -18.73 33.02 -6.20
C ARG A 505 -18.69 32.03 -5.04
N HIS A 506 -19.46 32.31 -3.99
CA HIS A 506 -19.73 31.37 -2.90
C HIS A 506 -20.36 30.07 -3.44
N LEU A 507 -20.28 28.99 -2.66
CA LEU A 507 -20.99 27.74 -2.95
C LEU A 507 -22.50 27.98 -2.94
N LEU A 508 -23.25 27.29 -3.80
CA LEU A 508 -24.70 27.39 -3.89
C LEU A 508 -25.34 26.02 -3.80
N ASP A 509 -26.64 25.98 -3.55
CA ASP A 509 -27.40 24.74 -3.59
C ASP A 509 -27.30 24.08 -4.98
N GLY A 510 -27.03 22.78 -5.01
CA GLY A 510 -26.84 22.00 -6.24
C GLY A 510 -25.42 22.06 -6.83
N ASP A 511 -24.48 22.76 -6.20
CA ASP A 511 -23.07 22.68 -6.57
C ASP A 511 -22.49 21.30 -6.25
N ILE A 512 -21.65 20.78 -7.15
CA ILE A 512 -20.99 19.49 -6.93
C ILE A 512 -19.71 19.68 -6.13
N VAL A 513 -19.58 18.92 -5.06
CA VAL A 513 -18.40 18.84 -4.20
C VAL A 513 -18.00 17.39 -4.00
N ILE A 514 -16.72 17.15 -3.75
CA ILE A 514 -16.24 15.82 -3.37
C ILE A 514 -16.24 15.71 -1.85
N PHE A 515 -16.87 14.67 -1.33
CA PHE A 515 -16.96 14.37 0.09
C PHE A 515 -16.20 13.08 0.42
N ASN A 516 -15.38 13.11 1.47
CA ASN A 516 -14.43 12.06 1.80
C ASN A 516 -14.35 11.82 3.31
N ARG A 517 -14.35 10.53 3.70
CA ARG A 517 -13.93 10.08 5.04
C ARG A 517 -12.58 9.37 4.97
N GLN A 518 -11.73 9.66 5.95
CA GLN A 518 -10.44 9.00 6.13
C GLN A 518 -10.53 7.99 7.28
N PRO A 519 -9.92 6.80 7.17
CA PRO A 519 -9.12 6.30 6.05
C PRO A 519 -9.97 5.91 4.83
N SER A 520 -9.47 6.17 3.62
CA SER A 520 -10.15 5.79 2.38
C SER A 520 -9.74 4.38 1.98
N LEU A 521 -10.60 3.40 2.29
CA LEU A 521 -10.32 1.97 2.08
C LEU A 521 -10.65 1.50 0.66
N HIS A 522 -11.71 2.07 0.08
CA HIS A 522 -12.19 1.75 -1.26
C HIS A 522 -12.63 3.04 -1.97
N ARG A 523 -12.91 2.96 -3.27
CA ARG A 523 -13.28 4.15 -4.06
C ARG A 523 -14.53 4.86 -3.55
N MET A 524 -15.48 4.13 -2.95
CA MET A 524 -16.71 4.71 -2.39
C MET A 524 -16.47 5.53 -1.11
N SER A 525 -15.28 5.47 -0.49
CA SER A 525 -14.92 6.40 0.59
C SER A 525 -14.73 7.85 0.11
N ILE A 526 -14.81 8.10 -1.20
CA ILE A 526 -14.79 9.42 -1.84
C ILE A 526 -15.89 9.48 -2.92
N MET A 527 -16.92 10.28 -2.69
CA MET A 527 -18.06 10.42 -3.62
C MET A 527 -18.41 11.89 -3.82
N ALA A 528 -19.11 12.19 -4.91
CA ALA A 528 -19.59 13.52 -5.23
C ALA A 528 -20.99 13.73 -4.64
N HIS A 529 -21.14 14.83 -3.92
CA HIS A 529 -22.41 15.29 -3.34
C HIS A 529 -22.81 16.64 -3.91
N GLU A 530 -24.10 16.93 -3.82
CA GLU A 530 -24.71 18.21 -4.14
C GLU A 530 -24.85 19.04 -2.86
N VAL A 531 -24.36 20.27 -2.89
CA VAL A 531 -24.39 21.15 -1.73
C VAL A 531 -25.82 21.55 -1.41
N VAL A 532 -26.17 21.57 -0.13
CA VAL A 532 -27.32 22.30 0.43
C VAL A 532 -26.80 23.18 1.55
N VAL A 533 -26.86 24.50 1.36
CA VAL A 533 -26.32 25.48 2.31
C VAL A 533 -27.27 25.63 3.49
N MET A 534 -26.76 25.36 4.68
CA MET A 534 -27.57 25.32 5.89
C MET A 534 -26.89 26.07 7.06
N PRO A 535 -27.66 26.56 8.04
CA PRO A 535 -27.10 27.20 9.23
C PRO A 535 -26.31 26.20 10.09
N TYR A 536 -25.56 26.71 11.07
CA TYR A 536 -24.72 25.95 12.02
C TYR A 536 -23.32 25.60 11.47
N LYS A 537 -22.69 24.52 11.94
CA LYS A 537 -21.23 24.30 11.81
C LYS A 537 -20.81 22.87 11.43
N THR A 538 -21.76 21.96 11.27
CA THR A 538 -21.50 20.55 10.94
C THR A 538 -21.83 20.28 9.48
N PHE A 539 -21.16 19.29 8.88
CA PHE A 539 -21.66 18.72 7.65
C PHE A 539 -22.85 17.82 7.96
N ARG A 540 -23.93 17.91 7.18
CA ARG A 540 -25.07 17.00 7.35
C ARG A 540 -25.06 15.94 6.28
N LEU A 541 -25.26 14.70 6.71
CA LEU A 541 -25.25 13.53 5.83
C LEU A 541 -26.52 12.73 6.06
N ASN A 542 -27.13 12.25 4.98
CA ASN A 542 -28.20 11.28 5.09
C ASN A 542 -27.64 9.96 5.65
N THR A 543 -28.34 9.41 6.65
CA THR A 543 -27.97 8.21 7.39
C THR A 543 -27.84 6.95 6.51
N VAL A 544 -28.61 6.85 5.41
CA VAL A 544 -28.52 5.71 4.47
C VAL A 544 -27.17 5.65 3.73
N VAL A 545 -26.44 6.77 3.65
CA VAL A 545 -25.14 6.89 2.95
C VAL A 545 -23.95 6.72 3.92
N CYS A 546 -24.19 6.45 5.20
CA CYS A 546 -23.12 6.17 6.16
C CYS A 546 -22.30 4.90 5.83
N PRO A 547 -22.90 3.77 5.39
CA PRO A 547 -22.19 2.53 5.09
C PRO A 547 -20.98 2.66 4.15
N PRO A 548 -21.06 3.30 2.96
CA PRO A 548 -19.90 3.45 2.07
C PRO A 548 -18.77 4.33 2.63
N TYR A 549 -19.06 5.22 3.59
CA TYR A 549 -18.03 5.98 4.29
C TYR A 549 -17.53 5.27 5.55
N ASN A 550 -18.22 4.22 5.98
CA ASN A 550 -18.09 3.59 7.30
C ASN A 550 -18.16 4.65 8.43
N ALA A 551 -19.03 5.65 8.25
CA ALA A 551 -19.09 6.84 9.11
C ALA A 551 -20.08 6.64 10.25
N ASP A 552 -19.73 7.15 11.42
CA ASP A 552 -20.62 7.24 12.57
C ASP A 552 -20.80 8.70 13.02
N PHE A 553 -21.53 8.92 14.11
CA PHE A 553 -21.85 10.25 14.61
C PHE A 553 -21.34 10.49 16.04
N ASP A 554 -20.28 9.79 16.46
CA ASP A 554 -19.72 9.91 17.82
C ASP A 554 -18.73 11.09 17.99
N GLY A 555 -18.42 11.77 16.89
CA GLY A 555 -17.37 12.80 16.80
C GLY A 555 -16.60 12.77 15.50
N ASP A 556 -16.93 11.84 14.61
CA ASP A 556 -16.37 11.69 13.28
C ASP A 556 -16.35 13.00 12.46
N GLU A 557 -15.23 13.22 11.77
CA GLU A 557 -15.01 14.40 10.93
C GLU A 557 -14.73 13.97 9.48
N MET A 558 -15.38 14.65 8.53
CA MET A 558 -15.22 14.40 7.10
C MET A 558 -14.65 15.61 6.37
N ASN A 559 -14.04 15.35 5.22
CA ASN A 559 -13.44 16.35 4.35
C ASN A 559 -14.36 16.64 3.17
N MET A 560 -14.40 17.91 2.77
CA MET A 560 -15.09 18.38 1.57
C MET A 560 -14.10 19.12 0.66
N HIS A 561 -14.18 18.89 -0.64
CA HIS A 561 -13.35 19.53 -1.66
C HIS A 561 -14.23 20.18 -2.73
N ALA A 562 -14.05 21.49 -2.95
CA ALA A 562 -14.77 22.23 -3.98
C ALA A 562 -13.98 22.24 -5.28
N LEU A 563 -14.53 21.57 -6.30
CA LEU A 563 -13.93 21.46 -7.63
C LEU A 563 -14.00 22.82 -8.36
N GLN A 564 -12.87 23.24 -8.94
CA GLN A 564 -12.76 24.56 -9.58
C GLN A 564 -13.07 24.50 -11.07
N ASN A 565 -12.47 23.56 -11.80
CA ASN A 565 -12.62 23.42 -13.25
C ASN A 565 -14.00 22.85 -13.61
N GLU A 566 -14.59 23.31 -14.70
CA GLU A 566 -15.85 22.78 -15.26
C GLU A 566 -15.75 21.29 -15.61
N GLU A 567 -14.65 20.86 -16.24
CA GLU A 567 -14.44 19.46 -16.64
C GLU A 567 -14.47 18.53 -15.42
N ALA A 568 -13.73 18.88 -14.37
CA ALA A 568 -13.71 18.10 -13.13
C ALA A 568 -15.08 18.05 -12.44
N ARG A 569 -15.84 19.16 -12.46
CA ARG A 569 -17.21 19.19 -11.92
C ARG A 569 -18.16 18.30 -12.72
N ALA A 570 -18.05 18.31 -14.05
CA ALA A 570 -18.86 17.48 -14.92
C ALA A 570 -18.52 16.00 -14.75
N GLU A 571 -17.23 15.65 -14.73
CA GLU A 571 -16.76 14.29 -14.49
C GLU A 571 -17.25 13.75 -13.13
N ALA A 572 -17.09 14.52 -12.06
CA ALA A 572 -17.56 14.14 -10.73
C ALA A 572 -19.08 13.96 -10.68
N ARG A 573 -19.85 14.82 -11.37
CA ARG A 573 -21.31 14.71 -11.45
C ARG A 573 -21.78 13.44 -12.16
N VAL A 574 -21.06 13.04 -13.21
CA VAL A 574 -21.45 11.89 -14.06
C VAL A 574 -20.96 10.56 -13.49
N LEU A 575 -19.74 10.52 -12.93
CA LEU A 575 -19.11 9.26 -12.54
C LEU A 575 -19.13 9.01 -11.02
N MET A 576 -19.06 10.07 -10.21
CA MET A 576 -18.79 9.94 -8.77
C MET A 576 -20.00 10.26 -7.90
N ARG A 577 -21.14 10.67 -8.47
CA ARG A 577 -22.35 10.99 -7.70
C ARG A 577 -22.79 9.77 -6.89
N VAL A 578 -23.33 9.98 -5.69
CA VAL A 578 -23.64 8.90 -4.74
C VAL A 578 -24.51 7.81 -5.36
N GLN A 579 -25.59 8.19 -6.05
CA GLN A 579 -26.47 7.25 -6.77
C GLN A 579 -25.72 6.36 -7.79
N GLU A 580 -24.61 6.83 -8.38
CA GLU A 580 -23.86 6.06 -9.38
C GLU A 580 -23.00 4.97 -8.73
N GLN A 581 -22.79 5.07 -7.42
CA GLN A 581 -22.00 4.17 -6.57
C GLN A 581 -22.87 3.31 -5.65
N LEU A 582 -24.15 3.11 -5.99
CA LEU A 582 -25.06 2.20 -5.25
C LEU A 582 -24.52 0.76 -5.19
N LEU A 583 -23.99 0.26 -6.31
CA LEU A 583 -23.50 -1.11 -6.43
C LEU A 583 -22.00 -1.21 -6.09
N SER A 584 -21.68 -2.13 -5.18
CA SER A 584 -20.33 -2.37 -4.69
C SER A 584 -19.46 -3.05 -5.75
N PRO A 585 -18.28 -2.51 -6.09
CA PRO A 585 -17.36 -3.16 -7.04
C PRO A 585 -16.72 -4.44 -6.53
N ARG A 586 -16.95 -4.79 -5.25
CA ARG A 586 -16.38 -5.99 -4.63
C ARG A 586 -17.21 -7.23 -4.89
N PHE A 587 -18.54 -7.11 -4.93
CA PHE A 587 -19.47 -8.24 -4.95
C PHE A 587 -20.74 -7.99 -5.78
N GLY A 588 -20.94 -6.78 -6.34
CA GLY A 588 -22.01 -6.52 -7.31
C GLY A 588 -23.38 -6.23 -6.73
N GLU A 589 -23.48 -6.05 -5.42
CA GLU A 589 -24.74 -5.78 -4.72
C GLU A 589 -24.78 -4.36 -4.15
N ASN A 590 -25.99 -3.92 -3.79
CA ASN A 590 -26.24 -2.64 -3.16
C ASN A 590 -25.48 -2.45 -1.83
N ILE A 591 -24.88 -1.26 -1.64
CA ILE A 591 -24.20 -0.86 -0.40
C ILE A 591 -24.91 0.26 0.36
N ILE A 592 -25.86 0.97 -0.27
CA ILE A 592 -26.56 2.11 0.33
C ILE A 592 -28.03 1.73 0.51
N GLY A 593 -28.50 1.74 1.74
CA GLY A 593 -29.87 1.31 2.04
C GLY A 593 -30.31 1.74 3.43
N ALA A 594 -31.47 1.22 3.83
CA ALA A 594 -32.02 1.36 5.16
C ALA A 594 -31.01 0.84 6.20
N ILE A 595 -30.96 1.50 7.36
CA ILE A 595 -30.14 1.07 8.50
C ILE A 595 -30.95 1.21 9.79
N GLN A 596 -30.70 0.34 10.78
CA GLN A 596 -31.20 0.45 12.16
C GLN A 596 -32.68 0.84 12.22
N ASP A 597 -33.01 2.05 12.72
CA ASP A 597 -34.36 2.59 12.83
C ASP A 597 -35.20 2.41 11.57
N HIS A 598 -34.59 2.54 10.38
CA HIS A 598 -35.35 2.39 9.13
C HIS A 598 -35.88 0.97 8.96
N ILE A 599 -35.04 -0.02 9.27
CA ILE A 599 -35.33 -1.44 9.14
C ILE A 599 -36.40 -1.84 10.16
N THR A 600 -36.20 -1.46 11.43
CA THR A 600 -37.20 -1.71 12.48
C THR A 600 -38.55 -1.07 12.14
N ALA A 601 -38.55 0.12 11.55
CA ALA A 601 -39.78 0.80 11.17
C ALA A 601 -40.54 0.08 10.04
N VAL A 602 -39.85 -0.32 8.97
CA VAL A 602 -40.51 -1.04 7.86
C VAL A 602 -40.96 -2.42 8.31
N TYR A 603 -40.20 -3.09 9.18
CA TYR A 603 -40.62 -4.32 9.82
C TYR A 603 -41.92 -4.13 10.59
N LEU A 604 -42.01 -3.12 11.48
CA LEU A 604 -43.25 -2.82 12.21
C LEU A 604 -44.41 -2.38 11.29
N LEU A 605 -44.10 -1.81 10.12
CA LEU A 605 -45.11 -1.43 9.15
C LEU A 605 -45.75 -2.67 8.50
N THR A 606 -44.94 -3.67 8.13
CA THR A 606 -45.40 -4.78 7.30
C THR A 606 -45.62 -6.08 8.07
N ASN A 607 -44.94 -6.28 9.19
CA ASN A 607 -45.11 -7.44 10.06
C ASN A 607 -46.48 -7.42 10.73
N GLN A 608 -47.18 -8.55 10.74
CA GLN A 608 -48.59 -8.69 11.19
C GLN A 608 -49.59 -7.78 10.43
N ASN A 609 -49.12 -7.03 9.44
CA ASN A 609 -49.86 -6.12 8.58
C ASN A 609 -50.89 -5.21 9.29
N PRO A 610 -50.45 -4.28 10.16
CA PRO A 610 -51.33 -3.37 10.92
C PRO A 610 -52.21 -2.47 10.04
N THR A 611 -53.33 -2.02 10.59
CA THR A 611 -54.30 -1.14 9.90
C THR A 611 -54.18 0.32 10.33
N PHE A 612 -54.35 1.22 9.36
CA PHE A 612 -54.24 2.67 9.51
C PHE A 612 -55.50 3.35 8.97
N ASN A 613 -55.95 4.41 9.64
CA ASN A 613 -57.01 5.26 9.10
C ASN A 613 -56.46 6.27 8.08
N GLU A 614 -57.36 6.92 7.34
CA GLU A 614 -57.01 7.91 6.29
C GLU A 614 -56.01 8.99 6.77
N THR A 615 -56.19 9.51 7.99
CA THR A 615 -55.30 10.56 8.52
C THR A 615 -53.91 10.01 8.84
N GLN A 616 -53.83 8.78 9.35
CA GLN A 616 -52.56 8.11 9.63
C GLN A 616 -51.84 7.77 8.32
N ALA A 617 -52.53 7.19 7.35
CA ALA A 617 -51.96 6.84 6.04
C ALA A 617 -51.43 8.09 5.31
N LEU A 618 -52.20 9.21 5.31
CA LEU A 618 -51.73 10.49 4.78
C LEU A 618 -50.50 11.02 5.52
N ASP A 619 -50.45 10.88 6.84
CA ASP A 619 -49.29 11.36 7.60
C ASP A 619 -48.04 10.52 7.33
N LEU A 620 -48.17 9.20 7.16
CA LEU A 620 -47.06 8.32 6.77
C LEU A 620 -46.53 8.67 5.38
N LEU A 621 -47.41 8.85 4.39
CA LEU A 621 -47.03 9.13 2.99
C LEU A 621 -46.70 10.60 2.70
N ARG A 622 -46.98 11.55 3.60
CA ARG A 622 -46.94 13.00 3.26
C ARG A 622 -45.59 13.55 2.77
N ALA A 623 -44.46 12.85 2.94
CA ALA A 623 -43.17 13.28 2.40
C ALA A 623 -42.56 12.31 1.38
N THR A 624 -43.39 11.42 0.82
CA THR A 624 -43.09 10.65 -0.39
C THR A 624 -43.67 11.38 -1.62
N ASN A 625 -43.45 10.85 -2.83
CA ASN A 625 -44.02 11.44 -4.05
C ASN A 625 -45.45 10.93 -4.36
N VAL A 626 -46.11 10.27 -3.42
CA VAL A 626 -47.46 9.72 -3.59
C VAL A 626 -48.49 10.86 -3.46
N ASP A 627 -49.15 11.19 -4.57
CA ASP A 627 -50.08 12.32 -4.68
C ASP A 627 -51.52 11.96 -4.26
N GLU A 628 -51.94 10.72 -4.48
CA GLU A 628 -53.28 10.21 -4.18
C GLU A 628 -53.16 8.94 -3.32
N LEU A 629 -54.00 8.81 -2.28
CA LEU A 629 -54.07 7.57 -1.51
C LEU A 629 -54.66 6.45 -2.37
N PRO A 630 -54.14 5.21 -2.25
CA PRO A 630 -54.76 4.06 -2.91
C PRO A 630 -56.19 3.82 -2.40
N GLU A 631 -56.93 2.98 -3.13
CA GLU A 631 -58.22 2.50 -2.64
C GLU A 631 -58.05 1.83 -1.27
N PRO A 632 -59.00 2.02 -0.34
CA PRO A 632 -58.88 1.42 0.98
C PRO A 632 -58.99 -0.10 0.91
N ASP A 633 -58.15 -0.79 1.67
CA ASP A 633 -58.12 -2.25 1.76
C ASP A 633 -59.40 -2.83 2.39
N GLY A 634 -60.12 -2.00 3.15
CA GLY A 634 -61.45 -2.33 3.65
C GLY A 634 -62.08 -1.23 4.50
N GLU A 635 -63.19 -1.57 5.14
CA GLU A 635 -63.88 -0.71 6.10
C GLU A 635 -64.04 -1.41 7.45
N GLU A 636 -63.62 -0.74 8.53
CA GLU A 636 -63.82 -1.19 9.90
C GLU A 636 -64.63 -0.14 10.67
N ASP A 637 -65.72 -0.55 11.33
CA ASP A 637 -66.66 0.35 12.04
C ASP A 637 -67.16 1.56 11.22
N GLY A 638 -67.29 1.40 9.89
CA GLY A 638 -67.73 2.44 8.96
C GLY A 638 -66.66 3.49 8.64
N ARG A 639 -65.38 3.17 8.86
CA ARG A 639 -64.22 3.96 8.46
C ARG A 639 -63.33 3.14 7.55
N ALA A 640 -62.92 3.73 6.44
CA ALA A 640 -61.94 3.15 5.53
C ALA A 640 -60.59 2.97 6.25
N TYR A 641 -59.94 1.83 6.02
CA TYR A 641 -58.60 1.54 6.51
C TYR A 641 -57.65 1.12 5.38
N TRP A 642 -56.36 1.30 5.63
CA TRP A 642 -55.24 0.89 4.80
C TRP A 642 -54.31 0.00 5.60
N THR A 643 -53.72 -1.00 4.99
CA THR A 643 -52.76 -1.90 5.61
C THR A 643 -51.33 -1.41 5.36
N GLY A 644 -50.40 -1.81 6.23
CA GLY A 644 -49.01 -1.42 6.08
C GLY A 644 -48.36 -1.92 4.78
N ARG A 645 -48.74 -3.13 4.32
CA ARG A 645 -48.29 -3.66 3.02
C ARG A 645 -48.78 -2.80 1.85
N SER A 646 -50.05 -2.38 1.86
CA SER A 646 -50.59 -1.50 0.80
C SER A 646 -49.92 -0.13 0.81
N ILE A 647 -49.63 0.43 2.00
CA ILE A 647 -48.87 1.69 2.11
C ILE A 647 -47.45 1.55 1.57
N PHE A 648 -46.78 0.42 1.82
CA PHE A 648 -45.43 0.18 1.30
C PHE A 648 -45.43 -0.05 -0.22
N SER A 649 -46.46 -0.72 -0.75
CA SER A 649 -46.62 -1.02 -2.18
C SER A 649 -46.61 0.24 -3.05
N GLU A 650 -47.17 1.36 -2.56
CA GLU A 650 -47.14 2.66 -3.25
C GLU A 650 -45.72 3.19 -3.56
N LEU A 651 -44.68 2.65 -2.91
CA LEU A 651 -43.31 3.04 -3.17
C LEU A 651 -42.66 2.23 -4.30
N LEU A 652 -43.21 1.06 -4.62
CA LEU A 652 -42.64 0.13 -5.58
C LEU A 652 -42.96 0.55 -7.03
N PRO A 653 -42.19 0.09 -8.04
CA PRO A 653 -42.60 0.18 -9.44
C PRO A 653 -43.80 -0.73 -9.72
N ASP A 654 -44.75 -0.26 -10.54
CA ASP A 654 -46.01 -0.95 -10.87
C ASP A 654 -45.84 -2.31 -11.57
N ASP A 655 -44.66 -2.61 -12.13
CA ASP A 655 -44.32 -3.84 -12.86
C ASP A 655 -43.21 -4.66 -12.17
N LEU A 656 -43.00 -4.43 -10.87
CA LEU A 656 -42.02 -5.19 -10.10
C LEU A 656 -42.63 -6.51 -9.60
N ASP A 657 -42.06 -7.61 -10.07
CA ASP A 657 -42.28 -8.95 -9.53
C ASP A 657 -41.02 -9.45 -8.83
N LEU A 658 -41.14 -9.93 -7.59
CA LEU A 658 -40.02 -10.42 -6.81
C LEU A 658 -40.47 -11.38 -5.70
N GLU A 659 -39.76 -12.50 -5.54
CA GLU A 659 -39.95 -13.46 -4.47
C GLU A 659 -38.62 -13.76 -3.77
N PHE A 660 -38.57 -13.62 -2.45
CA PHE A 660 -37.39 -13.93 -1.63
C PHE A 660 -37.77 -14.20 -0.18
N THR A 661 -36.91 -14.88 0.57
CA THR A 661 -37.11 -15.11 2.01
C THR A 661 -36.50 -13.98 2.83
N SER A 662 -37.27 -13.43 3.75
CA SER A 662 -36.87 -12.35 4.65
C SER A 662 -35.96 -12.84 5.79
N GLU A 663 -35.28 -11.93 6.50
CA GLU A 663 -34.46 -12.26 7.68
C GLU A 663 -35.32 -12.87 8.81
N ALA A 664 -36.56 -12.42 8.94
CA ALA A 664 -37.54 -12.99 9.87
C ALA A 664 -38.05 -14.40 9.46
N GLY A 665 -37.67 -14.90 8.29
CA GLY A 665 -38.06 -16.21 7.77
C GLY A 665 -39.41 -16.23 7.04
N ASP A 666 -39.97 -15.07 6.72
CA ASP A 666 -41.19 -14.95 5.92
C ASP A 666 -40.87 -14.95 4.42
N ASP A 667 -41.69 -15.62 3.60
CA ASP A 667 -41.59 -15.53 2.15
C ASP A 667 -42.26 -14.22 1.68
N VAL A 668 -41.45 -13.31 1.13
CA VAL A 668 -41.88 -12.01 0.59
C VAL A 668 -42.29 -12.20 -0.86
N VAL A 669 -43.53 -11.83 -1.17
CA VAL A 669 -44.11 -11.95 -2.52
C VAL A 669 -44.60 -10.58 -2.98
N ILE A 670 -43.98 -10.08 -4.04
CA ILE A 670 -44.34 -8.84 -4.73
C ILE A 670 -44.76 -9.21 -6.15
N GLU A 671 -45.97 -8.82 -6.54
CA GLU A 671 -46.50 -9.00 -7.90
C GLU A 671 -47.09 -7.67 -8.40
N ASP A 672 -46.76 -7.26 -9.64
CA ASP A 672 -47.21 -6.00 -10.23
C ASP A 672 -47.07 -4.78 -9.26
N GLY A 673 -45.93 -4.72 -8.55
CA GLY A 673 -45.65 -3.66 -7.58
C GLY A 673 -46.47 -3.70 -6.28
N GLN A 674 -47.26 -4.76 -6.06
CA GLN A 674 -48.06 -4.94 -4.84
C GLN A 674 -47.40 -5.98 -3.92
N LEU A 675 -47.14 -5.58 -2.67
CA LEU A 675 -46.65 -6.46 -1.62
C LEU A 675 -47.81 -7.33 -1.09
N LEU A 676 -47.94 -8.55 -1.62
CA LEU A 676 -49.02 -9.47 -1.27
C LEU A 676 -48.74 -10.17 0.06
N ASP A 677 -47.53 -10.71 0.22
CA ASP A 677 -47.13 -11.42 1.43
C ASP A 677 -45.70 -11.14 1.90
N GLY A 678 -45.43 -11.53 3.14
CA GLY A 678 -44.13 -11.38 3.81
C GLY A 678 -43.95 -10.07 4.57
N THR A 679 -42.74 -9.93 5.13
CA THR A 679 -42.30 -8.82 5.97
C THR A 679 -41.06 -8.17 5.38
N ILE A 680 -41.05 -6.84 5.30
CA ILE A 680 -39.90 -6.08 4.83
C ILE A 680 -38.93 -5.83 5.98
N ASP A 681 -37.70 -6.30 5.84
CA ASP A 681 -36.62 -6.18 6.82
C ASP A 681 -35.27 -5.83 6.15
N ASP A 682 -34.14 -6.10 6.81
CA ASP A 682 -32.80 -5.80 6.29
C ASP A 682 -32.52 -6.47 4.94
N SER A 683 -33.01 -7.69 4.73
CA SER A 683 -32.82 -8.44 3.48
C SER A 683 -33.47 -7.75 2.27
N ALA A 684 -34.54 -6.98 2.50
CA ALA A 684 -35.34 -6.34 1.47
C ALA A 684 -34.80 -4.96 1.07
N VAL A 685 -34.50 -4.11 2.07
CA VAL A 685 -34.16 -2.68 1.87
C VAL A 685 -32.87 -2.24 2.55
N GLY A 686 -32.17 -3.15 3.23
CA GLY A 686 -30.97 -2.89 4.02
C GLY A 686 -29.77 -2.41 3.23
N ALA A 687 -28.70 -2.10 3.95
CA ALA A 687 -27.40 -1.77 3.37
C ALA A 687 -26.50 -3.01 3.33
N PHE A 688 -25.67 -3.15 2.29
CA PHE A 688 -24.91 -4.40 2.03
C PHE A 688 -25.84 -5.58 1.69
N GLY A 689 -26.75 -5.34 0.74
CA GLY A 689 -27.87 -6.22 0.44
C GLY A 689 -29.10 -5.39 0.10
N GLY A 690 -30.27 -6.02 0.16
CA GLY A 690 -31.54 -5.39 -0.16
C GLY A 690 -32.04 -5.81 -1.53
N GLU A 691 -32.68 -6.97 -1.62
CA GLU A 691 -33.15 -7.58 -2.88
C GLU A 691 -34.01 -6.60 -3.70
N ILE A 692 -34.89 -5.84 -3.04
CA ILE A 692 -35.73 -4.83 -3.72
C ILE A 692 -34.88 -3.68 -4.26
N VAL A 693 -33.96 -3.16 -3.45
CA VAL A 693 -33.11 -2.01 -3.84
C VAL A 693 -32.17 -2.39 -4.98
N ASP A 694 -31.56 -3.57 -4.89
CA ASP A 694 -30.64 -4.12 -5.87
C ASP A 694 -31.35 -4.40 -7.21
N THR A 695 -32.51 -5.06 -7.15
CA THR A 695 -33.37 -5.30 -8.33
C THR A 695 -33.79 -3.99 -8.99
N ILE A 696 -34.24 -3.00 -8.23
CA ILE A 696 -34.62 -1.69 -8.78
C ILE A 696 -33.41 -1.01 -9.45
N ALA A 697 -32.23 -1.09 -8.84
CA ALA A 697 -31.01 -0.47 -9.38
C ALA A 697 -30.51 -1.15 -10.68
N LYS A 698 -30.68 -2.48 -10.80
CA LYS A 698 -30.22 -3.28 -11.95
C LYS A 698 -31.24 -3.31 -13.10
N VAL A 699 -32.53 -3.53 -12.81
CA VAL A 699 -33.58 -3.72 -13.81
C VAL A 699 -34.13 -2.40 -14.36
N TYR A 700 -34.34 -1.40 -13.48
CA TYR A 700 -34.95 -0.13 -13.86
C TYR A 700 -33.87 0.92 -14.14
N ASP A 701 -33.48 1.65 -13.11
CA ASP A 701 -32.31 2.52 -13.13
C ASP A 701 -31.92 2.94 -11.69
N LYS A 702 -30.68 3.44 -11.56
CA LYS A 702 -30.14 3.95 -10.30
C LYS A 702 -30.86 5.20 -9.79
N THR A 703 -31.56 5.93 -10.66
CA THR A 703 -32.29 7.15 -10.28
C THR A 703 -33.60 6.81 -9.57
N ARG A 704 -34.31 5.77 -10.00
CA ARG A 704 -35.49 5.21 -9.36
C ARG A 704 -35.11 4.56 -8.04
N ALA A 705 -34.02 3.79 -8.00
CA ALA A 705 -33.46 3.26 -6.75
C ALA A 705 -33.17 4.37 -5.73
N ARG A 706 -32.57 5.48 -6.18
CA ARG A 706 -32.35 6.67 -5.34
C ARG A 706 -33.64 7.27 -4.79
N ILE A 707 -34.68 7.37 -5.62
CA ILE A 707 -35.99 7.89 -5.19
C ILE A 707 -36.60 6.95 -4.15
N PHE A 708 -36.61 5.65 -4.44
CA PHE A 708 -37.13 4.62 -3.54
C PHE A 708 -36.45 4.66 -2.16
N ILE A 709 -35.11 4.66 -2.10
CA ILE A 709 -34.36 4.73 -0.83
C ILE A 709 -34.72 5.99 -0.02
N ASN A 710 -34.83 7.15 -0.69
CA ASN A 710 -35.23 8.39 -0.01
C ASN A 710 -36.67 8.30 0.55
N GLU A 711 -37.59 7.70 -0.21
CA GLU A 711 -38.99 7.51 0.21
C GLU A 711 -39.12 6.53 1.36
N VAL A 712 -38.44 5.37 1.28
CA VAL A 712 -38.35 4.39 2.36
C VAL A 712 -37.78 5.01 3.62
N SER A 713 -36.68 5.77 3.51
CA SER A 713 -36.08 6.45 4.67
C SER A 713 -37.08 7.41 5.34
N THR A 714 -37.80 8.18 4.54
CA THR A 714 -38.77 9.16 5.04
C THR A 714 -40.01 8.51 5.65
N LEU A 715 -40.56 7.48 4.99
CA LEU A 715 -41.68 6.69 5.48
C LEU A 715 -41.31 6.03 6.81
N ALA A 716 -40.16 5.36 6.86
CA ALA A 716 -39.67 4.66 8.04
C ALA A 716 -39.52 5.57 9.26
N VAL A 717 -38.93 6.77 9.09
CA VAL A 717 -38.81 7.75 10.19
C VAL A 717 -40.17 8.17 10.75
N ARG A 718 -41.20 8.28 9.91
CA ARG A 718 -42.57 8.59 10.39
C ARG A 718 -43.24 7.39 11.02
N THR A 719 -43.06 6.20 10.46
CA THR A 719 -43.58 4.96 10.98
C THR A 719 -43.07 4.70 12.39
N ILE A 720 -41.75 4.80 12.63
CA ILE A 720 -41.20 4.57 13.97
C ILE A 720 -41.67 5.61 14.99
N MET A 721 -41.88 6.86 14.56
CA MET A 721 -42.49 7.91 15.40
C MET A 721 -43.98 7.64 15.68
N HIS A 722 -44.69 6.99 14.75
CA HIS A 722 -46.10 6.63 14.91
C HIS A 722 -46.29 5.54 15.96
N PHE A 723 -45.54 4.44 15.83
CA PHE A 723 -45.61 3.31 16.77
C PHE A 723 -44.99 3.64 18.12
N GLY A 724 -43.93 4.45 18.12
CA GLY A 724 -43.16 4.76 19.33
C GLY A 724 -42.33 3.55 19.75
N PHE A 725 -41.02 3.59 19.46
CA PHE A 725 -40.12 2.48 19.74
C PHE A 725 -39.12 2.84 20.85
N SER A 726 -39.01 2.00 21.87
CA SER A 726 -38.08 2.17 22.99
C SER A 726 -37.76 0.82 23.61
N ILE A 727 -36.54 0.66 24.11
CA ILE A 727 -36.12 -0.49 24.91
C ILE A 727 -36.13 -0.14 26.40
N GLY A 728 -36.67 -1.03 27.22
CA GLY A 728 -36.66 -0.99 28.68
C GLY A 728 -35.72 -2.05 29.27
N ILE A 729 -35.43 -1.95 30.56
CA ILE A 729 -34.62 -2.94 31.28
C ILE A 729 -35.34 -4.29 31.46
N ASP A 730 -36.67 -4.26 31.41
CA ASP A 730 -37.52 -5.45 31.58
C ASP A 730 -37.55 -6.30 30.30
N ASP A 731 -37.19 -5.72 29.15
CA ASP A 731 -37.12 -6.41 27.85
C ASP A 731 -36.00 -7.47 27.81
N GLU A 732 -35.02 -7.37 28.71
CA GLU A 732 -33.93 -8.35 28.88
C GLU A 732 -34.19 -9.31 30.06
N SER A 733 -35.37 -9.23 30.68
CA SER A 733 -35.66 -9.99 31.91
C SER A 733 -36.40 -11.29 31.60
N ILE A 734 -35.82 -12.41 32.03
CA ILE A 734 -36.45 -13.73 31.95
C ILE A 734 -37.12 -14.11 33.28
N PRO A 735 -38.20 -14.92 33.27
CA PRO A 735 -38.85 -15.37 34.49
C PRO A 735 -37.92 -16.19 35.40
N PRO A 736 -38.12 -16.21 36.73
CA PRO A 736 -37.28 -17.01 37.63
C PRO A 736 -37.19 -18.50 37.28
N ALA A 737 -38.25 -19.08 36.71
CA ALA A 737 -38.24 -20.47 36.25
C ALA A 737 -37.30 -20.71 35.06
N ALA A 738 -37.09 -19.69 34.22
CA ALA A 738 -36.14 -19.74 33.12
C ALA A 738 -34.70 -19.62 33.64
N VAL A 739 -34.47 -18.75 34.64
CA VAL A 739 -33.18 -18.63 35.32
C VAL A 739 -32.76 -19.97 35.94
N GLU A 740 -33.68 -20.65 36.64
CA GLU A 740 -33.41 -21.98 37.20
C GLU A 740 -33.02 -23.01 36.12
N GLN A 741 -33.64 -22.95 34.93
CA GLN A 741 -33.27 -23.84 33.82
C GLN A 741 -31.89 -23.51 33.21
N VAL A 742 -31.55 -22.23 33.12
CA VAL A 742 -30.22 -21.77 32.70
C VAL A 742 -29.16 -22.26 33.68
N ASP A 743 -29.41 -22.11 34.98
CA ASP A 743 -28.52 -22.59 36.04
C ASP A 743 -28.32 -24.13 35.95
N GLU A 744 -29.40 -24.89 35.76
CA GLU A 744 -29.34 -26.34 35.55
C GLU A 744 -28.51 -26.74 34.31
N ALA A 745 -28.62 -25.98 33.22
CA ALA A 745 -27.84 -26.22 32.00
C ALA A 745 -26.34 -25.95 32.21
N ILE A 746 -25.99 -24.90 32.95
CA ILE A 746 -24.61 -24.55 33.29
C ILE A 746 -24.02 -25.57 34.27
N GLU A 747 -24.77 -25.97 35.31
CA GLU A 747 -24.33 -27.02 36.24
C GLU A 747 -24.04 -28.35 35.51
N SER A 748 -24.92 -28.76 34.58
CA SER A 748 -24.69 -29.95 33.77
C SER A 748 -23.41 -29.85 32.92
N ALA A 749 -23.05 -28.66 32.46
CA ALA A 749 -21.82 -28.44 31.73
C ALA A 749 -20.58 -28.54 32.64
N TYR A 750 -20.65 -28.01 33.87
CA TYR A 750 -19.58 -28.17 34.85
C TYR A 750 -19.34 -29.64 35.21
N ASP A 751 -20.40 -30.42 35.40
CA ASP A 751 -20.27 -31.86 35.66
C ASP A 751 -19.54 -32.57 34.50
N ARG A 752 -19.92 -32.28 33.26
CA ARG A 752 -19.26 -32.84 32.06
C ARG A 752 -17.80 -32.40 31.94
N VAL A 753 -17.48 -31.16 32.26
CA VAL A 753 -16.09 -30.66 32.27
C VAL A 753 -15.27 -31.39 33.33
N GLN A 754 -15.85 -31.62 34.51
CA GLN A 754 -15.20 -32.36 35.58
C GLN A 754 -14.94 -33.82 35.16
N GLU A 755 -15.89 -34.50 34.52
CA GLU A 755 -15.69 -35.84 33.96
C GLU A 755 -14.54 -35.90 32.93
N LEU A 756 -14.43 -34.87 32.07
CA LEU A 756 -13.33 -34.75 31.11
C LEU A 756 -11.97 -34.58 31.81
N ILE A 757 -11.91 -33.78 32.87
CA ILE A 757 -10.70 -33.57 33.67
C ILE A 757 -10.30 -34.87 34.39
N GLU A 758 -11.25 -35.58 34.99
CA GLU A 758 -10.99 -36.86 35.65
C GLU A 758 -10.47 -37.92 34.67
N THR A 759 -11.04 -37.98 33.47
CA THR A 759 -10.60 -38.89 32.39
C THR A 759 -9.17 -38.54 31.93
N TYR A 760 -8.85 -37.25 31.87
CA TYR A 760 -7.51 -36.77 31.54
C TYR A 760 -6.49 -37.12 32.64
N GLU A 761 -6.83 -36.90 33.91
CA GLU A 761 -5.99 -37.25 35.06
C GLU A 761 -5.75 -38.76 35.19
N ALA A 762 -6.75 -39.57 34.80
CA ALA A 762 -6.63 -41.02 34.71
C ALA A 762 -5.72 -41.49 33.54
N GLY A 763 -5.37 -40.60 32.61
CA GLY A 763 -4.60 -40.91 31.41
C GLY A 763 -5.39 -41.71 30.37
N GLU A 764 -6.73 -41.67 30.45
CA GLU A 764 -7.65 -42.43 29.58
C GLU A 764 -8.18 -41.57 28.41
N LEU A 765 -7.87 -40.28 28.38
CA LEU A 765 -8.33 -39.37 27.32
C LEU A 765 -7.60 -39.63 26.00
N GLU A 766 -8.33 -40.12 25.01
CA GLU A 766 -7.81 -40.28 23.64
C GLU A 766 -7.58 -38.92 22.97
N SER A 767 -6.39 -38.74 22.38
CA SER A 767 -6.05 -37.52 21.63
C SER A 767 -6.79 -37.45 20.30
N LEU A 768 -7.20 -36.24 19.93
CA LEU A 768 -7.72 -35.98 18.60
C LEU A 768 -6.59 -36.07 17.56
N PRO A 769 -6.87 -36.50 16.32
CA PRO A 769 -5.86 -36.58 15.26
C PRO A 769 -5.15 -35.25 15.05
N GLY A 770 -3.81 -35.26 15.15
CA GLY A 770 -2.97 -34.08 14.93
C GLY A 770 -2.86 -33.11 16.11
N ARG A 771 -3.43 -33.43 17.28
CA ARG A 771 -3.33 -32.62 18.50
C ARG A 771 -2.72 -33.40 19.66
N THR A 772 -2.19 -32.68 20.63
CA THR A 772 -1.73 -33.28 21.90
C THR A 772 -2.93 -33.66 22.78
N VAL A 773 -2.70 -34.45 23.81
CA VAL A 773 -3.75 -34.82 24.78
C VAL A 773 -4.25 -33.58 25.52
N ASP A 774 -3.35 -32.68 25.91
CA ASP A 774 -3.67 -31.42 26.61
C ASP A 774 -4.52 -30.49 25.71
N GLU A 775 -4.13 -30.32 24.44
CA GLU A 775 -4.92 -29.56 23.46
C GLU A 775 -6.29 -30.20 23.19
N THR A 776 -6.36 -31.53 23.29
CA THR A 776 -7.62 -32.28 23.12
C THR A 776 -8.56 -32.04 24.30
N LEU A 777 -8.04 -32.02 25.53
CA LEU A 777 -8.81 -31.67 26.71
C LEU A 777 -9.37 -30.25 26.58
N GLU A 778 -8.52 -29.27 26.30
CA GLU A 778 -8.91 -27.87 26.17
C GLU A 778 -10.00 -27.67 25.11
N MET A 779 -9.86 -28.30 23.95
CA MET A 779 -10.87 -28.22 22.89
C MET A 779 -12.21 -28.83 23.31
N LYS A 780 -12.20 -30.01 23.94
CA LYS A 780 -13.44 -30.66 24.41
C LYS A 780 -14.13 -29.82 25.48
N ILE A 781 -13.37 -29.23 26.41
CA ILE A 781 -13.93 -28.32 27.42
C ILE A 781 -14.56 -27.09 26.75
N MET A 782 -13.85 -26.43 25.83
CA MET A 782 -14.39 -25.27 25.11
C MET A 782 -15.66 -25.61 24.33
N GLN A 783 -15.73 -26.79 23.71
CA GLN A 783 -16.93 -27.25 23.01
C GLN A 783 -18.11 -27.45 23.96
N THR A 784 -17.90 -28.12 25.09
CA THR A 784 -18.94 -28.35 26.12
C THR A 784 -19.47 -27.04 26.69
N LEU A 785 -18.56 -26.10 27.01
CA LEU A 785 -18.94 -24.78 27.54
C LEU A 785 -19.61 -23.89 26.49
N GLY A 786 -19.24 -24.03 25.22
CA GLY A 786 -19.94 -23.38 24.10
C GLY A 786 -21.38 -23.86 23.97
N GLN A 787 -21.61 -25.17 24.02
CA GLN A 787 -22.95 -25.76 24.00
C GLN A 787 -23.80 -25.30 25.19
N ALA A 788 -23.20 -25.17 26.38
CA ALA A 788 -23.89 -24.68 27.57
C ALA A 788 -24.41 -23.24 27.38
N ARG A 789 -23.58 -22.36 26.81
CA ARG A 789 -23.97 -20.99 26.46
C ARG A 789 -25.11 -20.99 25.44
N ASP A 790 -25.02 -21.82 24.41
CA ASP A 790 -26.04 -21.88 23.35
C ASP A 790 -27.39 -22.36 23.93
N SER A 791 -27.38 -23.42 24.75
CA SER A 791 -28.58 -23.88 25.46
C SER A 791 -29.16 -22.85 26.43
N ALA A 792 -28.32 -22.10 27.14
CA ALA A 792 -28.78 -20.98 27.97
C ALA A 792 -29.44 -19.87 27.13
N GLY A 793 -28.99 -19.68 25.89
CA GLY A 793 -29.59 -18.78 24.92
C GLY A 793 -30.96 -19.23 24.45
N ASP A 794 -31.06 -20.49 24.00
CA ASP A 794 -32.32 -21.08 23.54
C ASP A 794 -33.41 -21.00 24.63
N ILE A 795 -33.05 -21.28 25.89
CA ILE A 795 -33.96 -21.14 27.04
C ILE A 795 -34.41 -19.69 27.23
N ALA A 796 -33.51 -18.72 27.10
CA ALA A 796 -33.86 -17.31 27.24
C ALA A 796 -34.78 -16.85 26.11
N GLU A 797 -34.50 -17.29 24.87
CA GLU A 797 -35.26 -16.99 23.65
C GLU A 797 -36.71 -17.45 23.74
N ASP A 798 -36.95 -18.70 24.16
CA ASP A 798 -38.29 -19.28 24.35
C ASP A 798 -39.20 -18.47 25.31
N HIS A 799 -38.59 -17.62 26.15
CA HIS A 799 -39.28 -16.83 27.16
C HIS A 799 -39.44 -15.35 26.80
N PHE A 800 -38.84 -14.87 25.71
CA PHE A 800 -39.09 -13.52 25.22
C PHE A 800 -40.39 -13.46 24.41
N ALA A 801 -41.11 -12.36 24.56
CA ALA A 801 -42.28 -12.10 23.74
C ALA A 801 -41.84 -11.63 22.34
N SER A 802 -42.58 -12.01 21.29
CA SER A 802 -42.26 -11.62 19.92
C SER A 802 -42.46 -10.12 19.64
N ASP A 803 -43.23 -9.42 20.48
CA ASP A 803 -43.41 -7.96 20.42
C ASP A 803 -42.37 -7.20 21.27
N ASN A 804 -41.42 -7.90 21.88
CA ASN A 804 -40.32 -7.31 22.63
C ASN A 804 -39.44 -6.47 21.68
N PRO A 805 -39.21 -5.16 21.96
CA PRO A 805 -38.36 -4.30 21.14
C PRO A 805 -36.96 -4.86 20.87
N ALA A 806 -36.37 -5.55 21.85
CA ALA A 806 -35.05 -6.14 21.70
C ALA A 806 -35.03 -7.32 20.71
N VAL A 807 -36.06 -8.17 20.76
CA VAL A 807 -36.27 -9.28 19.82
C VAL A 807 -36.58 -8.75 18.43
N VAL A 808 -37.49 -7.78 18.32
CA VAL A 808 -37.81 -7.13 17.04
C VAL A 808 -36.56 -6.56 16.35
N MET A 809 -35.63 -5.95 17.10
CA MET A 809 -34.38 -5.45 16.52
C MET A 809 -33.41 -6.56 16.09
N ALA A 810 -33.44 -7.72 16.75
CA ALA A 810 -32.63 -8.88 16.40
C ALA A 810 -33.20 -9.60 15.17
N ASP A 811 -34.51 -9.88 15.15
CA ASP A 811 -35.19 -10.60 14.08
C ASP A 811 -35.26 -9.79 12.78
N SER A 812 -35.45 -8.47 12.89
CA SER A 812 -35.46 -7.60 11.70
C SER A 812 -34.08 -7.35 11.09
N GLY A 813 -32.99 -7.77 11.75
CA GLY A 813 -31.61 -7.48 11.31
C GLY A 813 -31.16 -6.03 11.55
N ALA A 814 -31.99 -5.17 12.14
CA ALA A 814 -31.72 -3.74 12.30
C ALA A 814 -30.47 -3.43 13.14
N ARG A 815 -30.42 -3.97 14.37
CA ARG A 815 -29.28 -3.81 15.28
C ARG A 815 -29.36 -4.78 16.45
N GLY A 816 -28.39 -5.68 16.51
CA GLY A 816 -28.33 -6.69 17.56
C GLY A 816 -28.38 -8.07 16.94
N SER A 817 -28.23 -9.09 17.77
CA SER A 817 -28.38 -10.47 17.35
C SER A 817 -28.93 -11.25 18.55
N MET A 818 -29.54 -12.39 18.28
CA MET A 818 -30.01 -13.28 19.35
C MET A 818 -28.88 -13.69 20.30
N LEU A 819 -27.67 -13.86 19.78
CA LEU A 819 -26.48 -14.10 20.62
C LEU A 819 -26.21 -12.97 21.63
N ASN A 820 -26.41 -11.70 21.26
CA ASN A 820 -26.20 -10.60 22.20
C ASN A 820 -27.28 -10.58 23.29
N LEU A 821 -28.53 -10.91 22.95
CA LEU A 821 -29.61 -11.07 23.92
C LEU A 821 -29.33 -12.22 24.88
N THR A 822 -28.84 -13.34 24.35
CA THR A 822 -28.35 -14.48 25.14
C THR A 822 -27.28 -14.08 26.15
N GLN A 823 -26.34 -13.20 25.78
CA GLN A 823 -25.32 -12.72 26.72
C GLN A 823 -25.88 -11.75 27.78
N MET A 824 -26.92 -10.99 27.44
CA MET A 824 -27.55 -10.04 28.35
C MET A 824 -28.44 -10.72 29.39
N ALA A 825 -29.17 -11.78 29.00
CA ALA A 825 -30.15 -12.46 29.85
C ALA A 825 -29.73 -13.86 30.33
N GLY A 826 -29.03 -14.63 29.50
CA GLY A 826 -28.61 -16.00 29.79
C GLY A 826 -27.23 -16.07 30.45
N ALA A 827 -26.16 -16.16 29.66
CA ALA A 827 -24.79 -16.21 30.15
C ALA A 827 -23.79 -15.60 29.15
N VAL A 828 -22.75 -14.92 29.64
CA VAL A 828 -21.70 -14.35 28.76
C VAL A 828 -20.84 -15.46 28.13
N GLY A 829 -20.56 -16.52 28.89
CA GLY A 829 -19.86 -17.72 28.43
C GLY A 829 -18.32 -17.62 28.49
N GLN A 830 -17.65 -18.55 27.81
CA GLN A 830 -16.19 -18.73 27.88
C GLN A 830 -15.42 -17.52 27.33
N GLN A 831 -14.52 -16.96 28.15
CA GLN A 831 -13.56 -15.95 27.71
C GLN A 831 -12.29 -16.62 27.17
N ALA A 832 -11.83 -16.18 26.00
CA ALA A 832 -10.63 -16.71 25.36
C ALA A 832 -9.61 -15.59 25.12
N VAL A 833 -8.33 -15.96 25.11
CA VAL A 833 -7.24 -15.08 24.67
C VAL A 833 -6.38 -15.83 23.65
N ARG A 834 -6.35 -15.36 22.40
CA ARG A 834 -5.62 -15.98 21.27
C ARG A 834 -6.08 -17.40 20.93
N GLY A 835 -7.37 -17.67 21.10
CA GLY A 835 -8.00 -18.96 20.75
C GLY A 835 -7.89 -20.06 21.80
N GLU A 836 -7.26 -19.78 22.95
CA GLU A 836 -7.21 -20.68 24.10
C GLU A 836 -7.98 -20.07 25.29
N ARG A 837 -8.39 -20.92 26.25
CA ARG A 837 -8.90 -20.43 27.53
C ARG A 837 -7.82 -19.65 28.29
N ILE A 838 -8.23 -18.82 29.24
CA ILE A 838 -7.29 -17.95 29.96
C ILE A 838 -6.38 -18.82 30.83
N ASN A 839 -5.08 -18.85 30.52
CA ASN A 839 -4.05 -19.57 31.28
C ASN A 839 -2.95 -18.63 31.82
N ARG A 840 -2.89 -17.38 31.36
CA ARG A 840 -1.87 -16.39 31.76
C ARG A 840 -2.17 -15.79 33.12
N GLY A 841 -1.32 -16.09 34.11
CA GLY A 841 -1.47 -15.56 35.46
C GLY A 841 -0.23 -15.78 36.34
N TYR A 842 -0.44 -16.37 37.50
CA TYR A 842 0.62 -16.90 38.38
C TYR A 842 1.21 -18.20 37.79
N GLU A 843 2.28 -18.72 38.38
CA GLU A 843 3.06 -19.87 37.86
C GLU A 843 2.19 -21.11 37.57
N ASP A 844 1.25 -21.45 38.45
CA ASP A 844 0.39 -22.64 38.33
C ASP A 844 -1.12 -22.32 38.38
N ARG A 845 -1.53 -21.06 38.16
CA ARG A 845 -2.95 -20.65 38.22
C ARG A 845 -3.18 -19.28 37.61
N THR A 846 -4.40 -19.01 37.16
CA THR A 846 -4.77 -17.72 36.56
C THR A 846 -4.85 -16.58 37.59
N LEU A 847 -5.60 -16.77 38.68
CA LEU A 847 -5.79 -15.81 39.77
C LEU A 847 -5.36 -16.41 41.12
N SER A 848 -5.01 -15.55 42.07
CA SER A 848 -4.64 -15.95 43.44
C SER A 848 -5.79 -16.58 44.24
N HIS A 849 -7.00 -16.59 43.70
CA HIS A 849 -8.20 -17.12 44.34
C HIS A 849 -8.44 -18.61 44.04
N PHE A 850 -7.71 -19.17 43.06
CA PHE A 850 -7.82 -20.59 42.67
C PHE A 850 -6.69 -21.42 43.27
N GLU A 851 -6.92 -22.73 43.37
CA GLU A 851 -5.90 -23.69 43.74
C GLU A 851 -4.83 -23.81 42.64
N ALA A 852 -3.68 -24.39 42.97
CA ALA A 852 -2.63 -24.59 41.97
C ALA A 852 -3.01 -25.76 41.05
N ASN A 853 -2.85 -25.58 39.74
CA ASN A 853 -3.20 -26.53 38.66
C ASN A 853 -4.70 -26.83 38.54
N ASP A 854 -5.56 -25.91 39.00
CA ASP A 854 -7.00 -26.03 38.83
C ASP A 854 -7.40 -25.83 37.35
N LEU A 855 -7.90 -26.90 36.71
CA LEU A 855 -8.30 -26.93 35.29
C LEU A 855 -9.81 -26.67 35.07
N SER A 856 -10.55 -26.37 36.13
CA SER A 856 -11.99 -26.14 36.10
C SER A 856 -12.40 -24.99 35.16
N ALA A 857 -13.68 -24.96 34.79
CA ALA A 857 -14.23 -23.92 33.91
C ALA A 857 -14.06 -22.51 34.49
N GLU A 858 -14.35 -22.33 35.79
CA GLU A 858 -14.23 -21.03 36.47
C GLU A 858 -12.77 -20.54 36.56
N ALA A 859 -11.84 -21.46 36.87
CA ALA A 859 -10.42 -21.14 36.98
C ALA A 859 -9.82 -20.62 35.67
N HIS A 860 -10.39 -21.01 34.53
CA HIS A 860 -9.94 -20.64 33.20
C HIS A 860 -10.87 -19.66 32.47
N GLY A 861 -11.70 -18.93 33.23
CA GLY A 861 -12.42 -17.76 32.73
C GLY A 861 -13.73 -18.04 32.00
N PHE A 862 -14.48 -19.06 32.42
CA PHE A 862 -15.90 -19.15 32.10
C PHE A 862 -16.69 -18.14 32.94
N VAL A 863 -17.58 -17.39 32.29
CA VAL A 863 -18.45 -16.39 32.93
C VAL A 863 -19.87 -16.92 32.86
N GLU A 864 -20.40 -17.35 34.01
CA GLU A 864 -21.75 -17.94 34.10
C GLU A 864 -22.83 -16.87 34.20
N HIS A 865 -22.54 -15.74 34.87
CA HIS A 865 -23.51 -14.67 35.05
C HIS A 865 -23.70 -13.85 33.77
N SER A 866 -24.94 -13.41 33.53
CA SER A 866 -25.27 -12.48 32.46
C SER A 866 -24.92 -11.02 32.81
N TYR A 867 -24.95 -10.12 31.82
CA TYR A 867 -24.76 -8.69 32.09
C TYR A 867 -25.87 -8.10 32.97
N ARG A 868 -27.09 -8.65 32.89
CA ARG A 868 -28.24 -8.19 33.66
C ARG A 868 -28.17 -8.59 35.13
N GLU A 869 -27.71 -9.81 35.41
CA GLU A 869 -27.50 -10.32 36.76
C GLU A 869 -26.30 -9.64 37.43
N GLY A 870 -25.25 -9.41 36.64
CA GLY A 870 -24.05 -8.67 37.03
C GLY A 870 -22.89 -9.59 37.35
N LEU A 871 -21.73 -9.26 36.78
CA LEU A 871 -20.53 -10.10 36.87
C LEU A 871 -19.89 -10.08 38.25
N GLY A 872 -19.48 -11.25 38.73
CA GLY A 872 -18.66 -11.40 39.92
C GLY A 872 -17.25 -10.78 39.73
N PRO A 873 -16.49 -10.54 40.81
CA PRO A 873 -15.15 -9.93 40.71
C PRO A 873 -14.15 -10.73 39.86
N LYS A 874 -14.23 -12.06 39.90
CA LYS A 874 -13.36 -12.96 39.11
C LYS A 874 -13.73 -12.88 37.63
N GLU A 875 -15.02 -13.02 37.33
CA GLU A 875 -15.58 -12.95 35.98
C GLU A 875 -15.34 -11.60 35.32
N PHE A 876 -15.57 -10.49 36.04
CA PHE A 876 -15.29 -9.14 35.52
C PHE A 876 -13.82 -9.01 35.08
N PHE A 877 -12.89 -9.56 35.85
CA PHE A 877 -11.47 -9.51 35.51
C PHE A 877 -11.14 -10.38 34.30
N PHE A 878 -11.72 -11.58 34.20
CA PHE A 878 -11.56 -12.44 33.02
C PHE A 878 -12.19 -11.83 31.76
N HIS A 879 -13.36 -11.23 31.88
CA HIS A 879 -14.01 -10.51 30.79
C HIS A 879 -13.16 -9.32 30.32
N ALA A 880 -12.54 -8.57 31.25
CA ALA A 880 -11.61 -7.51 30.90
C ALA A 880 -10.35 -8.02 30.17
N MET A 881 -9.87 -9.24 30.48
CA MET A 881 -8.78 -9.87 29.73
C MET A 881 -9.18 -10.18 28.29
N GLY A 882 -10.36 -10.78 28.09
CA GLY A 882 -10.91 -11.07 26.76
C GLY A 882 -11.14 -9.79 25.94
N GLY A 883 -11.75 -8.76 26.53
CA GLY A 883 -11.98 -7.47 25.88
C GLY A 883 -10.70 -6.77 25.42
N ARG A 884 -9.58 -6.97 26.13
CA ARG A 884 -8.28 -6.40 25.73
C ARG A 884 -7.74 -7.02 24.44
N GLU A 885 -8.06 -8.27 24.14
CA GLU A 885 -7.67 -8.88 22.87
C GLU A 885 -8.33 -8.16 21.70
N GLY A 886 -9.65 -7.93 21.75
CA GLY A 886 -10.39 -7.24 20.70
C GLY A 886 -9.84 -5.85 20.39
N LEU A 887 -9.49 -5.07 21.43
CA LEU A 887 -8.88 -3.74 21.28
C LEU A 887 -7.50 -3.79 20.62
N VAL A 888 -6.67 -4.75 21.02
CA VAL A 888 -5.29 -4.89 20.49
C VAL A 888 -5.31 -5.43 19.07
N ASP A 889 -6.09 -6.46 18.79
CA ASP A 889 -6.11 -7.12 17.48
C ASP A 889 -6.62 -6.16 16.38
N THR A 890 -7.69 -5.41 16.68
CA THR A 890 -8.23 -4.36 15.79
C THR A 890 -7.16 -3.31 15.43
N ALA A 891 -6.39 -2.86 16.42
CA ALA A 891 -5.32 -1.88 16.21
C ALA A 891 -4.13 -2.47 15.41
N VAL A 892 -3.74 -3.72 15.68
CA VAL A 892 -2.58 -4.37 15.02
C VAL A 892 -2.90 -4.75 13.58
N ARG A 893 -4.08 -5.31 13.29
CA ARG A 893 -4.49 -5.75 11.95
C ARG A 893 -4.45 -4.63 10.92
N THR A 894 -4.82 -3.41 11.33
CA THR A 894 -4.84 -2.21 10.48
C THR A 894 -3.48 -1.96 9.82
N SER A 895 -2.37 -2.18 10.54
CA SER A 895 -1.01 -1.95 10.00
C SER A 895 -0.62 -2.94 8.89
N LYS A 896 -0.97 -4.22 9.06
CA LYS A 896 -0.69 -5.29 8.09
C LYS A 896 -1.58 -5.15 6.87
N SER A 897 -2.89 -4.95 7.08
CA SER A 897 -3.87 -4.78 6.01
C SER A 897 -3.53 -3.58 5.12
N GLY A 898 -3.30 -2.40 5.73
CA GLY A 898 -2.96 -1.19 4.97
C GLY A 898 -1.64 -1.29 4.21
N TYR A 899 -0.64 -2.01 4.75
CA TYR A 899 0.63 -2.25 4.05
C TYR A 899 0.46 -3.21 2.87
N LEU A 900 -0.29 -4.30 3.06
CA LEU A 900 -0.61 -5.24 1.98
C LEU A 900 -1.38 -4.54 0.86
N GLN A 901 -2.45 -3.82 1.21
CA GLN A 901 -3.25 -3.04 0.27
C GLN A 901 -2.37 -2.07 -0.53
N ARG A 902 -1.48 -1.33 0.14
CA ARG A 902 -0.55 -0.41 -0.55
C ARG A 902 0.39 -1.13 -1.52
N ARG A 903 0.89 -2.32 -1.16
CA ARG A 903 1.75 -3.11 -2.06
C ARG A 903 0.98 -3.56 -3.30
N LEU A 904 -0.25 -3.99 -3.14
CA LEU A 904 -1.12 -4.42 -4.24
C LEU A 904 -1.50 -3.24 -5.13
N ILE A 905 -1.94 -2.11 -4.56
CA ILE A 905 -2.25 -0.88 -5.32
C ILE A 905 -1.04 -0.45 -6.16
N ASN A 906 0.15 -0.36 -5.56
CA ASN A 906 1.34 0.04 -6.30
C ASN A 906 1.73 -0.95 -7.41
N ALA A 907 1.34 -2.22 -7.30
CA ALA A 907 1.61 -3.23 -8.33
C ALA A 907 0.56 -3.24 -9.45
N LEU A 908 -0.69 -2.87 -9.16
CA LEU A 908 -1.83 -3.03 -10.08
C LEU A 908 -2.36 -1.71 -10.66
N HIS A 909 -1.94 -0.55 -10.14
CA HIS A 909 -2.49 0.75 -10.57
C HIS A 909 -2.25 1.12 -12.04
N GLU A 910 -1.32 0.45 -12.71
CA GLU A 910 -1.01 0.68 -14.13
C GLU A 910 -1.85 -0.19 -15.07
N LEU A 911 -2.64 -1.11 -14.53
CA LEU A 911 -3.47 -2.01 -15.34
C LEU A 911 -4.72 -1.29 -15.82
N GLU A 912 -4.98 -1.38 -17.12
CA GLU A 912 -6.19 -0.85 -17.76
C GLU A 912 -6.81 -1.85 -18.74
N THR A 913 -8.15 -1.84 -18.82
CA THR A 913 -8.90 -2.61 -19.81
C THR A 913 -9.03 -1.79 -21.09
N GLN A 914 -8.51 -2.34 -22.20
CA GLN A 914 -8.54 -1.72 -23.52
C GLN A 914 -9.90 -1.93 -24.20
N TYR A 915 -10.15 -1.17 -25.27
CA TYR A 915 -11.37 -1.29 -26.07
C TYR A 915 -11.60 -2.67 -26.70
N ASP A 916 -10.54 -3.48 -26.83
CA ASP A 916 -10.61 -4.86 -27.34
C ASP A 916 -10.89 -5.90 -26.24
N GLY A 917 -11.10 -5.47 -24.99
CA GLY A 917 -11.36 -6.34 -23.83
C GLY A 917 -10.11 -6.90 -23.15
N THR A 918 -8.91 -6.63 -23.68
CA THR A 918 -7.66 -7.06 -23.07
C THR A 918 -7.26 -6.18 -21.89
N VAL A 919 -6.62 -6.75 -20.86
CA VAL A 919 -6.01 -6.00 -19.75
C VAL A 919 -4.52 -5.88 -20.01
N ARG A 920 -4.04 -4.64 -20.07
CA ARG A 920 -2.63 -4.33 -20.38
C ARG A 920 -2.02 -3.43 -19.32
N ASP A 921 -0.70 -3.53 -19.17
CA ASP A 921 0.07 -2.58 -18.38
C ASP A 921 0.45 -1.33 -19.20
N SER A 922 1.12 -0.37 -18.55
CA SER A 922 1.58 0.88 -19.18
C SER A 922 2.62 0.68 -20.30
N SER A 923 3.22 -0.51 -20.38
CA SER A 923 4.18 -0.91 -21.42
C SER A 923 3.52 -1.68 -22.57
N ASP A 924 2.18 -1.72 -22.62
CA ASP A 924 1.36 -2.46 -23.59
C ASP A 924 1.55 -3.99 -23.52
N THR A 925 2.06 -4.50 -22.39
CA THR A 925 2.15 -5.94 -22.13
C THR A 925 0.78 -6.48 -21.78
N VAL A 926 0.30 -7.47 -22.53
CA VAL A 926 -0.97 -8.14 -22.25
C VAL A 926 -0.84 -9.01 -21.00
N ILE A 927 -1.61 -8.67 -19.97
CA ILE A 927 -1.69 -9.40 -18.70
C ILE A 927 -2.85 -10.39 -18.73
N GLN A 928 -4.00 -9.97 -19.27
CA GLN A 928 -5.15 -10.84 -19.54
C GLN A 928 -5.65 -10.59 -20.96
N PHE A 929 -5.94 -11.68 -21.69
CA PHE A 929 -6.52 -11.59 -23.04
C PHE A 929 -7.98 -11.16 -23.02
N GLU A 930 -8.66 -11.41 -21.91
CA GLU A 930 -10.05 -11.06 -21.68
C GLU A 930 -10.20 -10.68 -20.21
N PHE A 931 -10.75 -9.51 -19.95
CA PHE A 931 -10.97 -9.02 -18.59
C PHE A 931 -11.86 -9.99 -17.81
N GLY A 932 -11.40 -10.49 -16.67
CA GLY A 932 -12.21 -11.38 -15.83
C GLY A 932 -12.51 -12.76 -16.44
N GLU A 933 -11.86 -13.14 -17.54
CA GLU A 933 -12.13 -14.36 -18.34
C GLU A 933 -13.46 -14.35 -19.13
N ASP A 934 -14.41 -13.47 -18.79
CA ASP A 934 -15.74 -13.38 -19.40
C ASP A 934 -16.11 -11.98 -19.91
N GLY A 935 -15.27 -10.98 -19.65
CA GLY A 935 -15.50 -9.57 -20.01
C GLY A 935 -16.44 -8.83 -19.05
N THR A 936 -16.86 -9.47 -17.96
CA THR A 936 -17.92 -8.97 -17.07
C THR A 936 -17.38 -8.13 -15.93
N SER A 937 -17.99 -6.97 -15.72
CA SER A 937 -17.67 -6.13 -14.56
C SER A 937 -18.40 -6.64 -13.31
N PRO A 938 -17.71 -6.88 -12.18
CA PRO A 938 -18.34 -7.35 -10.93
C PRO A 938 -19.27 -6.31 -10.29
N VAL A 939 -19.43 -5.13 -10.89
CA VAL A 939 -20.44 -4.13 -10.50
C VAL A 939 -21.82 -4.44 -11.11
N ARG A 940 -21.87 -5.23 -12.20
CA ARG A 940 -23.09 -5.49 -12.95
C ARG A 940 -23.79 -6.79 -12.56
N VAL A 941 -23.03 -7.76 -12.05
CA VAL A 941 -23.48 -9.12 -11.74
C VAL A 941 -23.17 -9.41 -10.29
N SER A 942 -24.11 -10.04 -9.59
CA SER A 942 -23.87 -10.45 -8.21
C SER A 942 -22.84 -11.57 -8.15
N SER A 943 -22.02 -11.61 -7.10
CA SER A 943 -21.07 -12.70 -6.90
C SER A 943 -21.71 -14.07 -6.62
N SER A 944 -23.02 -14.11 -6.35
CA SER A 944 -23.82 -15.33 -6.18
C SER A 944 -24.30 -15.93 -7.51
N GLU A 945 -24.23 -15.18 -8.61
CA GLU A 945 -24.72 -15.60 -9.92
C GLU A 945 -23.55 -16.13 -10.78
N ASP A 946 -23.67 -17.36 -11.29
CA ASP A 946 -22.63 -18.00 -12.10
C ASP A 946 -22.52 -17.39 -13.52
N HIS A 947 -23.50 -16.58 -13.95
CA HIS A 947 -23.60 -16.06 -15.32
C HIS A 947 -24.00 -14.57 -15.36
N ASP A 948 -23.47 -13.86 -16.37
CA ASP A 948 -23.71 -12.42 -16.65
C ASP A 948 -25.17 -12.11 -17.04
N VAL A 949 -25.94 -13.16 -17.29
CA VAL A 949 -27.35 -13.13 -17.66
C VAL A 949 -28.03 -14.19 -16.80
N ASP A 950 -28.97 -13.76 -15.95
CA ASP A 950 -29.88 -14.68 -15.28
C ASP A 950 -30.83 -15.28 -16.32
N VAL A 951 -30.38 -16.38 -16.93
CA VAL A 951 -31.12 -17.07 -17.98
C VAL A 951 -32.43 -17.62 -17.43
N GLU A 952 -32.49 -17.99 -16.15
CA GLU A 952 -33.69 -18.53 -15.52
C GLU A 952 -34.74 -17.41 -15.37
N SER A 953 -34.39 -16.29 -14.71
CA SER A 953 -35.30 -15.15 -14.59
C SER A 953 -35.74 -14.58 -15.95
N ILE A 954 -34.82 -14.47 -16.91
CA ILE A 954 -35.19 -13.99 -18.26
C ILE A 954 -36.08 -15.00 -18.99
N ALA A 955 -35.81 -16.30 -18.87
CA ALA A 955 -36.66 -17.31 -19.46
C ALA A 955 -38.04 -17.28 -18.84
N ASP A 956 -38.15 -17.16 -17.52
CA ASP A 956 -39.42 -17.09 -16.80
C ASP A 956 -40.22 -15.84 -17.19
N ARG A 957 -39.58 -14.65 -17.23
CA ARG A 957 -40.20 -13.41 -17.71
C ARG A 957 -40.68 -13.50 -19.16
N ILE A 958 -39.91 -14.12 -20.05
CA ILE A 958 -40.30 -14.30 -21.45
C ILE A 958 -41.47 -15.29 -21.56
N VAL A 959 -41.42 -16.38 -20.80
CA VAL A 959 -42.47 -17.39 -20.76
C VAL A 959 -43.77 -16.77 -20.23
N GLU A 960 -43.71 -15.97 -19.18
CA GLU A 960 -44.88 -15.26 -18.63
C GLU A 960 -45.43 -14.21 -19.58
N ALA A 961 -44.57 -13.46 -20.28
CA ALA A 961 -45.01 -12.49 -21.27
C ALA A 961 -45.62 -13.12 -22.54
N GLU A 962 -45.27 -14.37 -22.88
CA GLU A 962 -45.79 -15.08 -24.06
C GLU A 962 -47.15 -15.75 -23.83
N PHE A 963 -47.49 -16.14 -22.59
CA PHE A 963 -48.70 -16.93 -22.31
C PHE A 963 -49.72 -16.14 -21.46
N GLU A 964 -50.95 -15.96 -21.99
CA GLU A 964 -52.03 -15.23 -21.31
C GLU A 964 -52.69 -16.05 -20.17
N ASN A 965 -52.42 -17.35 -20.05
CA ASN A 965 -52.94 -18.18 -18.96
C ASN A 965 -51.99 -19.34 -18.55
N ASP A 966 -52.10 -19.76 -17.28
CA ASP A 966 -51.28 -20.84 -16.69
C ASP A 966 -51.47 -22.22 -17.34
N THR A 967 -52.60 -22.45 -18.01
CA THR A 967 -52.89 -23.73 -18.69
C THR A 967 -52.09 -23.85 -19.99
N GLU A 968 -51.92 -22.74 -20.73
CA GLU A 968 -51.08 -22.67 -21.93
C GLU A 968 -49.59 -22.71 -21.58
N LYS A 969 -49.17 -22.01 -20.51
CA LYS A 969 -47.82 -22.09 -19.93
C LYS A 969 -47.50 -23.54 -19.53
N ALA A 970 -48.42 -24.22 -18.84
CA ALA A 970 -48.26 -25.62 -18.45
C ALA A 970 -48.28 -26.61 -19.64
N GLU A 971 -49.07 -26.37 -20.69
CA GLU A 971 -49.05 -27.18 -21.93
C GLU A 971 -47.73 -27.02 -22.71
N PHE A 972 -47.13 -25.82 -22.72
CA PHE A 972 -45.86 -25.56 -23.39
C PHE A 972 -44.66 -26.15 -22.63
N LEU A 973 -44.65 -26.00 -21.30
CA LEU A 973 -43.59 -26.54 -20.44
C LEU A 973 -43.72 -28.05 -20.21
N GLY A 974 -44.94 -28.59 -20.29
CA GLY A 974 -45.24 -30.01 -20.15
C GLY A 974 -44.79 -30.82 -21.37
N ARG A 975 -43.97 -31.85 -21.15
CA ARG A 975 -43.79 -32.92 -22.15
C ARG A 975 -45.00 -33.86 -22.11
N GLU A 976 -46.10 -33.50 -22.75
CA GLU A 976 -47.08 -34.50 -23.19
C GLU A 976 -46.78 -34.94 -24.62
N GLU A 977 -46.21 -36.14 -24.77
CA GLU A 977 -46.25 -36.84 -26.06
C GLU A 977 -47.71 -37.12 -26.42
N ARG A 978 -48.23 -36.40 -27.42
CA ARG A 978 -49.54 -36.73 -28.00
C ARG A 978 -49.49 -38.19 -28.51
N PRO A 979 -50.42 -39.06 -28.09
CA PRO A 979 -50.47 -40.43 -28.59
C PRO A 979 -50.75 -40.39 -30.09
N THR A 980 -49.78 -40.84 -30.89
CA THR A 980 -49.81 -40.73 -32.36
C THR A 980 -50.30 -42.00 -33.05
N ASN A 981 -50.81 -42.99 -32.31
CA ASN A 981 -51.30 -44.24 -32.90
C ASN A 981 -52.71 -44.64 -32.44
N LEU A 982 -53.55 -44.90 -33.44
CA LEU A 982 -54.88 -45.51 -33.35
C LEU A 982 -54.92 -46.88 -32.61
N SER A 983 -53.78 -47.46 -32.23
CA SER A 983 -53.71 -48.71 -31.46
C SER A 983 -53.84 -48.53 -29.95
N GLU A 984 -53.78 -47.32 -29.42
CA GLU A 984 -53.89 -47.04 -27.98
C GLU A 984 -55.34 -46.74 -27.53
N HIS A 985 -56.28 -46.56 -28.47
CA HIS A 985 -57.72 -46.51 -28.19
C HIS A 985 -58.37 -47.90 -28.04
N ALA A 986 -57.59 -48.99 -28.06
CA ALA A 986 -58.14 -50.35 -27.98
C ALA A 986 -58.85 -50.63 -26.64
N ASP A 987 -58.36 -50.03 -25.54
CA ASP A 987 -58.93 -50.26 -24.21
C ASP A 987 -60.20 -49.42 -23.96
N GLU A 988 -60.39 -48.29 -24.65
CA GLU A 988 -61.59 -47.46 -24.53
C GLU A 988 -62.78 -48.03 -25.32
N TRP A 989 -62.55 -48.79 -26.41
CA TRP A 989 -63.62 -49.45 -27.16
C TRP A 989 -64.17 -50.71 -26.47
N TRP A 990 -63.38 -51.38 -25.62
CA TRP A 990 -63.84 -52.57 -24.89
C TRP A 990 -64.72 -52.27 -23.67
N HIS A 991 -64.69 -51.04 -23.16
CA HIS A 991 -65.53 -50.63 -22.02
C HIS A 991 -66.86 -49.99 -22.39
N ALA A 992 -67.17 -49.82 -23.68
CA ALA A 992 -68.45 -49.27 -24.16
C ALA A 992 -69.51 -50.34 -24.52
N GLU A 993 -69.19 -51.64 -24.50
CA GLU A 993 -70.14 -52.74 -24.73
C GLU A 993 -70.11 -53.78 -23.59
N ALA A 994 -70.38 -53.35 -22.36
CA ALA A 994 -70.77 -54.26 -21.27
C ALA A 994 -71.68 -53.54 -20.26
N GLY A 995 -72.83 -53.08 -20.74
CA GLY A 995 -73.98 -52.82 -19.90
C GLY A 995 -74.89 -54.04 -19.91
N ASP A 996 -74.95 -54.74 -18.78
CA ASP A 996 -76.19 -55.27 -18.18
C ASP A 996 -76.07 -55.20 -16.65
#